data_AF-A0A2T5CCH3-F1
#
_entry.id   AF-A0A2T5CCH3-F1
#
_cell.length_a   1.000
_cell.length_b   1.000
_cell.length_c   1.000
_cell.angle_alpha   90.00
_cell.angle_beta   90.00
_cell.angle_gamma   90.00
#
_symmetry.space_group_name_H-M   'P 1'
#
loop_
_entity.id
_entity.type
_entity.pdbx_description
1 polymer ?
#
loop_
_entity_poly.entity_id
_entity_poly.type
_entity_poly.pdbx_seq_one_letter_code
_entity_poly.pdbx_strand_id
1 'polypeptide(L)'
;MKVVKELTQGILLNYFSIRNTPHLVVSMLTFFDLDNPAAPLSEQEMWKFAPLELGANAVLDAAMPKPKAEVLLRARCFALDGLPRKAARVSFRVGNLEKRLNVFGPRRWERKASGLAITDPEPFTELDIAWSNAFGGRDFEKNPLGRGSATVQTPSGAQIQELPCVEAPDRMIGAPTDRPDPAGFMPLDQTWPQRRSKAGTYDQKWFQEHWPYFPEDMNWTFFNTAPEDQQLDAFFQGGETVELVNMHPERQVVTSTLPRLRQRVFFNQLQDLQHPDKGLQFREVQTNLDTVWLFPHALRGILVHRAVVQVQDEEAVDVKHLYLVTEQQAEPPKSLEHYLDALNRRLDRSVQVDMSQFDAAMAQVAQGMKQVKDIPKAVAHSLDVAQGKAPNAGISPQNAANQCIALLDQSKPRMEDAARQLGEMKKQFGHMVKIDLKPFAASQAKFTALQETIRRQMATAQALTQKAEATKSGLREKVLKSLDRPETRQFIPLVQAQTAPPERDIWAEQALELVRQGRYDLSLDHERLTALRNLGLRPVTIKRAMLGVLPRETPFSPEEWGLEQALVAPLPAGLILVAHVGPRMVKLVLRPGDLNDPSADLVVPGSQDAVFGAGLSPGKVVIRVADPLEAWLVEQDAGDYVGAAALPAPNTPPGTPLDKEAASVLEAAPRLLVVLYSRGQQDMQKEFEPWKKAYPQAEPLALPEKSALLDAHGKGVDLEQWILDALGPAQAPFVPEDSPFRAKKGPSVGGISLPLVDAKGLYQASEAAMSAKMAPMLARGEALKKELPEQMNALIEKARGQMRKDGLDKKGINPEEYFKVPPPPKKAEGFMAGLDMASKFGSVRQSLGQAGQATPQRLAALDAQEAKMTKVLADAKAQWAAGQAKLPGAKGFAFPDWAKKLLEPFHIDPDDTEVMTREIVVFRHGENISLKGKNLNGLDLSGLDLTGIDLRGCQLQKTSFVGSKLDGADLSGVIADEADFTGASFKAGKAVQALLGKAVFAEAVLTDTNFSKALLKEADLTRAELSRSTLEQTLLEGAKLGGAKLVGAKAGKGYFMSADLSGADLSDADATKAVFFKATTEKTNFSRGKLNRAVFWDTQADAAAFRDADLDNARFGGTATVKDGDFTGAKLDNASLINADLSGSDFRGARFERSYLRNCNLSQADLSGVSAKRTMLHRTNLEGANLSRANLFLGSLRKARLVNTDLSQANLYGAELYKATVGETNFDETNLKMTLLHKRVDLLDDQK
;
A
#
# COMPACT_ATOMS: atom_id res chain seq x y z
N MET A 1 2.61 26.21 -2.85
CA MET A 1 4.07 26.14 -2.70
C MET A 1 4.46 25.25 -1.52
N LYS A 2 5.24 24.20 -1.77
CA LYS A 2 5.94 23.37 -0.76
C LYS A 2 7.42 23.77 -0.77
N VAL A 3 7.97 24.07 0.40
CA VAL A 3 9.38 24.50 0.55
C VAL A 3 10.24 23.30 0.96
N VAL A 4 11.38 23.13 0.30
CA VAL A 4 12.42 22.15 0.61
C VAL A 4 13.70 22.93 0.87
N LYS A 5 14.30 22.80 2.06
CA LYS A 5 15.47 23.58 2.50
C LYS A 5 16.30 22.83 3.53
N GLU A 6 17.45 23.38 3.89
CA GLU A 6 18.28 22.90 5.01
C GLU A 6 17.80 23.47 6.37
N LEU A 7 18.23 22.86 7.48
CA LEU A 7 17.89 23.30 8.85
C LEU A 7 18.72 24.51 9.33
N THR A 8 19.80 24.83 8.63
CA THR A 8 20.67 26.00 8.82
C THR A 8 20.14 27.26 8.14
N GLN A 9 19.20 27.12 7.21
CA GLN A 9 18.66 28.20 6.39
C GLN A 9 17.34 28.71 6.98
N GLY A 10 17.33 29.89 7.60
CA GLY A 10 16.07 30.61 7.83
C GLY A 10 15.50 31.11 6.49
N ILE A 11 14.17 31.27 6.40
CA ILE A 11 13.51 31.77 5.20
C ILE A 11 12.47 32.84 5.52
N LEU A 12 12.50 33.94 4.78
CA LEU A 12 11.43 34.92 4.70
C LEU A 12 10.94 35.04 3.26
N LEU A 13 9.63 35.17 3.10
CA LEU A 13 8.94 35.28 1.80
C LEU A 13 8.12 36.57 1.80
N ASN A 14 8.18 37.32 0.70
CA ASN A 14 7.30 38.47 0.51
C ASN A 14 6.86 38.60 -0.95
N TYR A 15 5.80 39.36 -1.18
CA TYR A 15 5.15 39.50 -2.48
C TYR A 15 4.97 40.97 -2.79
N PHE A 16 5.26 41.36 -4.02
CA PHE A 16 5.07 42.73 -4.51
C PHE A 16 4.86 42.71 -6.02
N SER A 17 4.40 43.82 -6.60
CA SER A 17 4.34 43.98 -8.06
C SER A 17 5.11 45.21 -8.50
N ILE A 18 5.71 45.13 -9.69
CA ILE A 18 6.28 46.27 -10.42
C ILE A 18 5.45 46.40 -11.69
N ARG A 19 4.80 47.55 -11.91
CA ARG A 19 3.99 47.83 -13.12
C ARG A 19 3.01 46.69 -13.47
N ASN A 20 2.23 46.24 -12.48
CA ASN A 20 1.30 45.10 -12.54
C ASN A 20 1.92 43.71 -12.82
N THR A 21 3.24 43.57 -12.87
CA THR A 21 3.92 42.27 -12.91
C THR A 21 4.22 41.80 -11.48
N PRO A 22 3.63 40.67 -11.01
CA PRO A 22 3.86 40.18 -9.66
C PRO A 22 5.18 39.43 -9.52
N HIS A 23 5.80 39.60 -8.36
CA HIS A 23 7.09 39.06 -7.99
C HIS A 23 7.03 38.43 -6.60
N LEU A 24 7.76 37.33 -6.44
CA LEU A 24 8.03 36.67 -5.16
C LEU A 24 9.48 36.96 -4.78
N VAL A 25 9.68 37.48 -3.57
CA VAL A 25 10.99 37.61 -2.92
C VAL A 25 11.22 36.41 -2.03
N VAL A 26 12.40 35.81 -2.14
CA VAL A 26 12.89 34.74 -1.26
C VAL A 26 14.15 35.24 -0.59
N SER A 27 14.08 35.48 0.72
CA SER A 27 15.24 35.89 1.53
C SER A 27 15.71 34.70 2.37
N MET A 28 16.93 34.24 2.11
CA MET A 28 17.62 33.18 2.85
C MET A 28 18.48 33.78 3.95
N LEU A 29 18.17 33.43 5.19
CA LEU A 29 18.89 33.85 6.38
C LEU A 29 19.91 32.76 6.76
N THR A 30 21.19 33.12 6.83
CA THR A 30 22.25 32.22 7.32
C THR A 30 22.83 32.77 8.62
N PHE A 31 22.62 32.07 9.74
CA PHE A 31 23.19 32.43 11.04
C PHE A 31 24.58 31.80 11.17
N PHE A 32 25.56 32.54 11.69
CA PHE A 32 26.94 32.04 11.81
C PHE A 32 27.64 32.58 13.07
N ASP A 33 28.68 31.85 13.49
CA ASP A 33 29.59 32.25 14.56
C ASP A 33 30.76 33.05 13.96
N LEU A 34 31.14 34.17 14.57
CA LEU A 34 32.28 34.97 14.12
C LEU A 34 33.62 34.27 14.37
N ASP A 35 33.70 33.31 15.30
CA ASP A 35 34.90 32.48 15.50
C ASP A 35 34.98 31.31 14.50
N ASN A 36 33.85 30.92 13.89
CA ASN A 36 33.80 29.83 12.91
C ASN A 36 32.83 30.15 11.75
N PRO A 37 33.14 31.13 10.90
CA PRO A 37 32.24 31.56 9.83
C PRO A 37 32.06 30.50 8.72
N ALA A 38 32.88 29.45 8.69
CA ALA A 38 32.72 28.34 7.74
C ALA A 38 31.59 27.36 8.11
N ALA A 39 31.07 27.41 9.34
CA ALA A 39 30.06 26.48 9.86
C ALA A 39 28.78 27.22 10.29
N PRO A 40 27.76 27.33 9.42
CA PRO A 40 26.47 27.92 9.77
C PRO A 40 25.77 27.22 10.93
N LEU A 41 25.15 28.02 11.79
CA LEU A 41 24.34 27.60 12.93
C LEU A 41 22.89 27.28 12.51
N SER A 42 22.09 26.68 13.40
CA SER A 42 20.71 26.31 13.07
C SER A 42 19.76 27.51 13.01
N GLU A 43 18.73 27.45 12.16
CA GLU A 43 17.69 28.49 12.13
C GLU A 43 16.94 28.60 13.46
N GLN A 44 16.87 27.51 14.22
CA GLN A 44 16.15 27.46 15.51
C GLN A 44 16.89 28.21 16.60
N GLU A 45 18.23 28.26 16.56
CA GLU A 45 19.03 29.13 17.42
C GLU A 45 18.86 30.58 17.00
N MET A 46 18.93 30.88 15.71
CA MET A 46 18.74 32.23 15.17
C MET A 46 17.40 32.85 15.62
N TRP A 47 16.30 32.10 15.51
CA TRP A 47 14.96 32.58 15.90
C TRP A 47 14.76 32.70 17.42
N LYS A 48 15.58 32.05 18.24
CA LYS A 48 15.64 32.31 19.69
C LYS A 48 16.51 33.54 20.02
N PHE A 49 17.60 33.71 19.28
CA PHE A 49 18.60 34.75 19.51
C PHE A 49 18.14 36.14 19.06
N ALA A 50 17.69 36.30 17.82
CA ALA A 50 17.42 37.62 17.25
C ALA A 50 16.36 38.46 18.03
N PRO A 51 15.24 37.89 18.53
CA PRO A 51 14.27 38.66 19.32
C PRO A 51 14.78 39.10 20.69
N LEU A 52 15.78 38.41 21.27
CA LEU A 52 16.40 38.81 22.54
C LEU A 52 17.34 40.01 22.35
N GLU A 53 18.04 40.08 21.23
CA GLU A 53 19.03 41.14 20.95
C GLU A 53 18.42 42.40 20.30
N LEU A 54 17.42 42.21 19.43
CA LEU A 54 16.75 43.30 18.72
C LEU A 54 15.45 43.76 19.41
N GLY A 55 14.86 42.92 20.26
CA GLY A 55 13.57 43.13 20.91
C GLY A 55 12.40 42.47 20.17
N ALA A 56 11.35 42.10 20.92
CA ALA A 56 10.26 41.24 20.44
C ALA A 56 9.43 41.80 19.26
N ASN A 57 9.46 43.12 19.04
CA ASN A 57 8.74 43.80 17.95
C ASN A 57 9.67 44.31 16.83
N ALA A 58 10.96 44.02 16.88
CA ALA A 58 11.91 44.51 15.89
C ALA A 58 11.83 43.71 14.57
N VAL A 59 11.83 44.43 13.45
CA VAL A 59 11.84 43.84 12.11
C VAL A 59 13.29 43.56 11.72
N LEU A 60 13.68 42.27 11.72
CA LEU A 60 15.04 41.83 11.32
C LEU A 60 15.32 42.17 9.84
N ASP A 61 14.34 41.91 8.98
CA ASP A 61 14.37 42.22 7.54
C ASP A 61 12.93 42.21 6.99
N ALA A 62 12.62 43.08 6.02
CA ALA A 62 11.28 43.21 5.42
C ALA A 62 11.01 42.24 4.26
N ALA A 63 11.99 41.40 3.89
CA ALA A 63 12.00 40.50 2.75
C ALA A 63 11.62 41.19 1.42
N MET A 64 12.09 42.42 1.22
CA MET A 64 11.89 43.23 0.01
C MET A 64 13.22 43.42 -0.74
N PRO A 65 13.20 43.63 -2.07
CA PRO A 65 14.43 43.85 -2.85
C PRO A 65 15.20 45.08 -2.36
N LYS A 66 16.52 44.93 -2.22
CA LYS A 66 17.44 46.02 -1.88
C LYS A 66 18.35 46.32 -3.09
N PRO A 67 18.37 47.55 -3.62
CA PRO A 67 19.26 47.91 -4.71
C PRO A 67 20.75 47.94 -4.34
N LYS A 68 21.05 48.08 -3.05
CA LYS A 68 22.41 48.18 -2.49
C LYS A 68 22.65 47.10 -1.44
N ALA A 69 23.91 46.74 -1.24
CA ALA A 69 24.32 45.99 -0.05
C ALA A 69 24.36 46.90 1.19
N GLU A 70 24.15 46.33 2.39
CA GLU A 70 24.22 47.07 3.65
C GLU A 70 24.79 46.24 4.81
N VAL A 71 25.43 46.93 5.77
CA VAL A 71 25.89 46.34 7.05
C VAL A 71 25.17 46.99 8.22
N LEU A 72 24.60 46.17 9.09
CA LEU A 72 23.84 46.55 10.29
C LEU A 72 24.51 45.93 11.52
N LEU A 73 24.62 46.69 12.62
CA LEU A 73 25.22 46.18 13.86
C LEU A 73 24.34 46.48 15.08
N ARG A 74 24.04 45.43 15.85
CA ARG A 74 23.60 45.55 17.24
C ARG A 74 24.86 45.55 18.11
N ALA A 75 25.46 46.73 18.31
CA ALA A 75 26.73 46.89 19.00
C ALA A 75 26.60 47.62 20.34
N ARG A 76 27.57 47.36 21.22
CA ARG A 76 27.81 48.07 22.48
C ARG A 76 29.30 48.40 22.54
N CYS A 77 29.67 49.51 23.15
CA CYS A 77 31.07 49.84 23.39
C CYS A 77 31.51 49.27 24.73
N PHE A 78 32.58 48.48 24.74
CA PHE A 78 33.20 47.97 25.98
C PHE A 78 34.51 48.68 26.25
N ALA A 79 34.76 49.01 27.51
CA ALA A 79 36.03 49.56 27.96
C ALA A 79 37.09 48.47 28.06
N LEU A 80 38.32 48.79 27.62
CA LEU A 80 39.45 47.86 27.65
C LEU A 80 39.71 47.34 29.07
N ASP A 81 39.90 46.03 29.18
CA ASP A 81 40.14 45.27 30.43
C ASP A 81 39.02 45.39 31.48
N GLY A 82 37.82 45.83 31.08
CA GLY A 82 36.69 46.07 31.98
C GLY A 82 36.86 47.30 32.90
N LEU A 83 37.94 48.08 32.75
CA LEU A 83 38.21 49.26 33.57
C LEU A 83 37.37 50.46 33.10
N PRO A 84 36.64 51.18 33.96
CA PRO A 84 35.80 52.30 33.56
C PRO A 84 36.58 53.40 32.81
N ARG A 85 36.11 53.82 31.64
CA ARG A 85 36.71 54.88 30.81
C ARG A 85 35.70 55.99 30.51
N LYS A 86 36.17 57.24 30.44
CA LYS A 86 35.34 58.40 30.07
C LYS A 86 34.98 58.43 28.59
N ALA A 87 35.86 57.91 27.73
CA ALA A 87 35.66 57.86 26.29
C ALA A 87 36.39 56.68 25.65
N ALA A 88 35.89 56.24 24.51
CA ALA A 88 36.44 55.22 23.64
C ALA A 88 36.09 55.53 22.17
N ARG A 89 36.66 54.78 21.24
CA ARG A 89 36.26 54.77 19.83
C ARG A 89 35.88 53.36 19.45
N VAL A 90 34.79 53.20 18.71
CA VAL A 90 34.45 51.92 18.08
C VAL A 90 34.55 52.04 16.57
N SER A 91 34.78 50.93 15.91
CA SER A 91 34.73 50.86 14.45
C SER A 91 34.40 49.46 13.96
N PHE A 92 33.73 49.39 12.81
CA PHE A 92 33.63 48.15 12.04
C PHE A 92 34.26 48.35 10.67
N ARG A 93 34.86 47.29 10.11
CA ARG A 93 35.18 47.16 8.70
C ARG A 93 34.61 45.83 8.18
N VAL A 94 33.94 45.87 7.03
CA VAL A 94 33.48 44.69 6.27
C VAL A 94 33.92 44.87 4.82
N GLY A 95 34.96 44.16 4.42
CA GLY A 95 35.64 44.38 3.13
C GLY A 95 36.10 45.83 2.99
N ASN A 96 35.57 46.55 1.99
CA ASN A 96 35.90 47.95 1.72
C ASN A 96 35.03 48.97 2.49
N LEU A 97 33.98 48.52 3.19
CA LEU A 97 33.11 49.40 3.98
C LEU A 97 33.67 49.55 5.40
N GLU A 98 33.90 50.78 5.86
CA GLU A 98 34.37 51.07 7.21
C GLU A 98 33.60 52.26 7.81
N LYS A 99 33.20 52.15 9.09
CA LYS A 99 32.62 53.25 9.85
C LYS A 99 33.20 53.31 11.26
N ARG A 100 33.43 54.53 11.76
CA ARG A 100 34.02 54.82 13.07
C ARG A 100 33.10 55.75 13.85
N LEU A 101 32.91 55.51 15.14
CA LEU A 101 32.14 56.36 16.05
C LEU A 101 32.95 56.66 17.30
N ASN A 102 32.92 57.90 17.77
CA ASN A 102 33.43 58.25 19.09
C ASN A 102 32.33 57.98 20.12
N VAL A 103 32.69 57.33 21.22
CA VAL A 103 31.78 56.98 22.32
C VAL A 103 32.27 57.65 23.59
N PHE A 104 31.40 58.42 24.23
CA PHE A 104 31.64 59.11 25.48
C PHE A 104 30.63 58.61 26.50
N GLY A 105 31.01 58.58 27.78
CA GLY A 105 30.01 58.41 28.84
C GLY A 105 29.06 59.61 28.92
N PRO A 106 28.01 59.51 29.77
CA PRO A 106 27.06 60.58 30.00
C PRO A 106 27.74 61.95 30.22
N ARG A 107 27.21 62.96 29.52
CA ARG A 107 27.65 64.35 29.54
C ARG A 107 26.46 65.28 29.47
N ARG A 108 26.63 66.51 29.95
CA ARG A 108 25.63 67.58 29.83
C ARG A 108 26.30 68.93 29.66
N TRP A 109 25.51 69.92 29.26
CA TRP A 109 25.87 71.32 29.36
C TRP A 109 25.74 71.81 30.80
N GLU A 110 26.77 72.50 31.28
CA GLU A 110 26.85 73.08 32.62
C GLU A 110 27.23 74.56 32.53
N ARG A 111 26.56 75.40 33.33
CA ARG A 111 26.84 76.84 33.37
C ARG A 111 27.93 77.13 34.40
N LYS A 112 29.12 77.50 33.91
CA LYS A 112 30.28 77.89 34.72
C LYS A 112 30.44 79.41 34.69
N ALA A 113 31.32 79.95 35.54
CA ALA A 113 31.62 81.38 35.57
C ALA A 113 32.20 81.91 34.24
N SER A 114 32.84 81.06 33.45
CA SER A 114 33.37 81.34 32.11
C SER A 114 32.36 81.20 30.97
N GLY A 115 31.08 80.94 31.26
CA GLY A 115 30.05 80.61 30.27
C GLY A 115 29.58 79.16 30.34
N LEU A 116 28.87 78.71 29.31
CA LEU A 116 28.39 77.33 29.23
C LEU A 116 29.50 76.41 28.71
N ALA A 117 29.70 75.27 29.38
CA ALA A 117 30.72 74.28 29.03
C ALA A 117 30.15 72.86 29.09
N ILE A 118 30.79 71.93 28.39
CA ILE A 118 30.47 70.49 28.48
C ILE A 118 31.07 69.96 29.79
N THR A 119 30.36 69.08 30.51
CA THR A 119 30.91 68.36 31.66
C THR A 119 31.96 67.34 31.24
N ASP A 120 32.88 67.00 32.15
CA ASP A 120 33.68 65.78 31.99
C ASP A 120 32.75 64.58 31.77
N PRO A 121 33.04 63.67 30.81
CA PRO A 121 32.25 62.46 30.65
C PRO A 121 32.34 61.56 31.89
N GLU A 122 31.21 61.02 32.31
CA GLU A 122 31.15 60.00 33.35
C GLU A 122 31.84 58.70 32.87
N PRO A 123 32.61 57.99 33.72
CA PRO A 123 33.22 56.72 33.31
C PRO A 123 32.20 55.61 33.07
N PHE A 124 32.37 54.84 31.99
CA PHE A 124 31.55 53.65 31.68
C PHE A 124 32.44 52.41 31.45
N THR A 125 31.89 51.23 31.73
CA THR A 125 32.49 49.93 31.37
C THR A 125 31.84 49.33 30.12
N GLU A 126 30.54 49.56 29.95
CA GLU A 126 29.73 49.20 28.80
C GLU A 126 28.80 50.37 28.46
N LEU A 127 28.65 50.71 27.18
CA LEU A 127 27.69 51.72 26.72
C LEU A 127 27.05 51.32 25.39
N ASP A 128 25.71 51.31 25.36
CA ASP A 128 24.96 50.81 24.21
C ASP A 128 25.00 51.74 22.98
N ILE A 129 25.25 51.21 21.78
CA ILE A 129 25.29 52.01 20.54
C ILE A 129 23.91 51.98 19.87
N ALA A 130 22.97 52.59 20.58
CA ALA A 130 21.58 52.75 20.18
C ALA A 130 21.27 54.19 19.79
N TRP A 131 20.18 54.39 19.02
CA TRP A 131 19.73 55.71 18.60
C TRP A 131 19.42 56.67 19.76
N SER A 132 19.03 56.14 20.94
CA SER A 132 18.83 56.90 22.17
C SER A 132 20.11 57.52 22.76
N ASN A 133 21.28 57.04 22.33
CA ASN A 133 22.58 57.55 22.72
C ASN A 133 23.23 58.43 21.63
N ALA A 134 22.64 58.49 20.43
CA ALA A 134 23.03 59.39 19.35
C ALA A 134 22.36 60.77 19.49
N PHE A 135 22.83 61.75 18.71
CA PHE A 135 22.23 63.09 18.70
C PHE A 135 20.76 63.04 18.28
N GLY A 136 19.90 63.74 19.00
CA GLY A 136 18.47 63.81 18.70
C GLY A 136 17.62 64.21 19.90
N GLY A 137 16.36 63.79 19.88
CA GLY A 137 15.36 64.08 20.91
C GLY A 137 13.99 64.36 20.31
N ARG A 138 12.96 64.44 21.15
CA ARG A 138 11.53 64.47 20.75
C ARG A 138 11.21 65.39 19.57
N ASP A 139 11.80 66.58 19.52
CA ASP A 139 11.52 67.62 18.53
C ASP A 139 12.51 67.62 17.34
N PHE A 140 13.30 66.55 17.17
CA PHE A 140 14.30 66.40 16.11
C PHE A 140 13.96 65.20 15.20
N GLU A 141 13.23 65.46 14.10
CA GLU A 141 12.64 64.42 13.24
C GLU A 141 13.63 63.35 12.74
N LYS A 142 14.91 63.69 12.55
CA LYS A 142 15.94 62.75 12.08
C LYS A 142 16.29 61.66 13.10
N ASN A 143 16.04 61.88 14.38
CA ASN A 143 16.18 60.89 15.45
C ASN A 143 15.37 61.34 16.69
N PRO A 144 14.05 61.07 16.71
CA PRO A 144 13.18 61.46 17.83
C PRO A 144 13.51 60.72 19.14
N LEU A 145 14.23 59.60 19.07
CA LEU A 145 14.62 58.77 20.21
C LEU A 145 15.90 59.24 20.89
N GLY A 146 16.73 60.04 20.21
CA GLY A 146 18.05 60.47 20.66
C GLY A 146 18.06 61.49 21.79
N ARG A 147 19.24 62.06 22.07
CA ARG A 147 19.42 63.07 23.11
C ARG A 147 20.26 64.27 22.66
N GLY A 148 20.06 65.39 23.36
CA GLY A 148 20.84 66.63 23.21
C GLY A 148 20.22 67.74 22.34
N SER A 149 19.13 67.48 21.62
CA SER A 149 18.42 68.54 20.87
C SER A 149 17.61 69.49 21.76
N ALA A 150 17.13 69.00 22.91
CA ALA A 150 16.26 69.70 23.85
C ALA A 150 16.68 69.46 25.31
N THR A 151 16.18 70.31 26.22
CA THR A 151 16.35 70.14 27.67
C THR A 151 15.43 69.06 28.23
N VAL A 152 15.94 68.25 29.16
CA VAL A 152 15.19 67.25 29.92
C VAL A 152 15.09 67.65 31.40
N GLN A 153 13.96 67.32 32.02
CA GLN A 153 13.76 67.57 33.45
C GLN A 153 14.28 66.39 34.26
N THR A 154 15.19 66.67 35.18
CA THR A 154 15.71 65.69 36.15
C THR A 154 14.69 65.36 37.25
N PRO A 155 14.84 64.24 37.98
CA PRO A 155 13.98 63.91 39.12
C PRO A 155 13.93 64.95 40.24
N SER A 156 14.95 65.82 40.35
CA SER A 156 14.97 66.97 41.26
C SER A 156 14.28 68.23 40.70
N GLY A 157 13.63 68.13 39.54
CA GLY A 157 12.92 69.22 38.87
C GLY A 157 13.80 70.15 38.03
N ALA A 158 15.14 70.04 38.10
CA ALA A 158 16.07 70.89 37.36
C ALA A 158 16.10 70.53 35.86
N GLN A 159 16.09 71.54 35.00
CA GLN A 159 16.25 71.39 33.55
C GLN A 159 17.73 71.29 33.18
N ILE A 160 18.13 70.22 32.49
CA ILE A 160 19.48 70.02 31.96
C ILE A 160 19.42 69.76 30.46
N GLN A 161 20.45 70.15 29.71
CA GLN A 161 20.63 69.71 28.33
C GLN A 161 21.75 68.67 28.30
N GLU A 162 21.38 67.41 28.10
CA GLU A 162 22.34 66.31 27.92
C GLU A 162 23.11 66.46 26.60
N LEU A 163 24.22 65.74 26.45
CA LEU A 163 24.87 65.50 25.16
C LEU A 163 24.68 64.02 24.76
N PRO A 164 24.74 63.70 23.46
CA PRO A 164 24.81 62.32 23.02
C PRO A 164 26.05 61.62 23.58
N CYS A 165 25.94 60.31 23.77
CA CYS A 165 27.05 59.44 24.11
C CYS A 165 27.76 58.90 22.84
N VAL A 166 27.10 58.93 21.69
CA VAL A 166 27.62 58.47 20.39
C VAL A 166 27.67 59.63 19.41
N GLU A 167 28.87 59.92 18.89
CA GLU A 167 29.13 61.03 17.96
C GLU A 167 29.96 60.60 16.74
N ALA A 168 29.74 61.26 15.61
CA ALA A 168 30.56 61.10 14.41
C ALA A 168 31.94 61.79 14.61
N PRO A 169 33.08 61.14 14.33
CA PRO A 169 34.40 61.70 14.64
C PRO A 169 34.77 63.00 13.91
N ASP A 170 34.14 63.23 12.75
CA ASP A 170 34.31 64.37 11.86
C ASP A 170 33.40 65.56 12.21
N ARG A 171 32.34 65.35 13.00
CA ARG A 171 31.31 66.36 13.30
C ARG A 171 30.85 66.32 14.76
N MET A 172 31.82 66.39 15.68
CA MET A 172 31.59 66.44 17.12
C MET A 172 30.96 67.77 17.56
N ILE A 173 30.20 67.72 18.66
CA ILE A 173 29.51 68.87 19.25
C ILE A 173 30.48 69.73 20.08
N GLY A 174 30.65 70.99 19.67
CA GLY A 174 31.43 72.00 20.38
C GLY A 174 30.59 73.13 20.98
N ALA A 175 29.37 73.35 20.48
CA ALA A 175 28.46 74.41 20.92
C ALA A 175 27.00 73.92 21.08
N PRO A 176 26.17 74.55 21.94
CA PRO A 176 24.77 74.14 22.16
C PRO A 176 23.86 74.33 20.95
N THR A 177 24.31 75.11 19.98
CA THR A 177 23.66 75.37 18.68
C THR A 177 23.94 74.30 17.65
N ASP A 178 24.90 73.41 17.88
CA ASP A 178 25.28 72.37 16.90
C ASP A 178 24.14 71.36 16.72
N ARG A 179 23.87 71.02 15.47
CA ARG A 179 22.84 70.05 15.07
C ARG A 179 23.45 69.04 14.08
N PRO A 180 24.36 68.15 14.56
CA PRO A 180 24.92 67.10 13.71
C PRO A 180 23.84 66.09 13.31
N ASP A 181 24.13 65.30 12.28
CA ASP A 181 23.29 64.17 11.91
C ASP A 181 23.48 63.00 12.90
N PRO A 182 22.42 62.21 13.18
CA PRO A 182 22.48 61.12 14.16
C PRO A 182 23.41 60.01 13.69
N ALA A 183 24.42 59.68 14.49
CA ALA A 183 25.42 58.66 14.18
C ALA A 183 25.16 57.36 14.97
N GLY A 184 25.19 56.21 14.30
CA GLY A 184 24.91 54.89 14.88
C GLY A 184 25.13 53.79 13.84
N PHE A 185 24.80 52.53 14.19
CA PHE A 185 24.92 51.37 13.30
C PHE A 185 23.61 50.59 13.03
N MET A 186 22.55 50.91 13.78
CA MET A 186 21.27 50.21 13.75
C MET A 186 20.41 50.62 12.53
N PRO A 187 19.33 49.88 12.21
CA PRO A 187 18.36 50.30 11.20
C PRO A 187 17.75 51.66 11.52
N LEU A 188 17.59 52.51 10.51
CA LEU A 188 16.79 53.74 10.57
C LEU A 188 15.30 53.39 10.53
N ASP A 189 14.49 54.06 11.35
CA ASP A 189 13.04 53.88 11.34
C ASP A 189 12.41 54.40 10.03
N GLN A 190 11.35 53.73 9.58
CA GLN A 190 10.66 54.07 8.33
C GLN A 190 9.95 55.44 8.36
N THR A 191 9.59 55.93 9.56
CA THR A 191 8.90 57.21 9.76
C THR A 191 9.84 58.42 9.72
N TRP A 192 11.15 58.21 9.88
CA TRP A 192 12.14 59.29 9.93
C TRP A 192 12.43 59.84 8.52
N PRO A 193 12.69 61.15 8.36
CA PRO A 193 12.88 61.79 7.04
C PRO A 193 13.87 61.08 6.10
N GLN A 194 14.94 60.48 6.63
CA GLN A 194 15.96 59.74 5.89
C GLN A 194 15.39 58.53 5.11
N ARG A 195 14.29 57.94 5.59
CA ARG A 195 13.58 56.84 4.90
C ARG A 195 12.21 57.28 4.38
N ARG A 196 11.44 58.06 5.15
CA ARG A 196 10.11 58.56 4.75
C ARG A 196 10.12 59.26 3.38
N SER A 197 11.15 60.05 3.09
CA SER A 197 11.32 60.72 1.78
C SER A 197 11.51 59.78 0.58
N LYS A 198 11.88 58.51 0.82
CA LYS A 198 12.14 57.50 -0.21
C LYS A 198 10.92 56.65 -0.54
N ALA A 199 9.85 56.73 0.25
CA ALA A 199 8.70 55.82 0.17
C ALA A 199 7.83 56.01 -1.09
N GLY A 200 7.98 57.12 -1.82
CA GLY A 200 7.15 57.50 -2.96
C GLY A 200 5.91 58.31 -2.57
N THR A 201 5.10 58.69 -3.57
CA THR A 201 3.91 59.53 -3.41
C THR A 201 2.64 58.68 -3.24
N TYR A 202 2.04 58.75 -2.06
CA TYR A 202 0.81 58.04 -1.69
C TYR A 202 -0.41 58.96 -1.77
N ASP A 203 -0.78 59.36 -2.99
CA ASP A 203 -1.90 60.27 -3.25
C ASP A 203 -3.17 59.56 -3.77
N GLN A 204 -4.20 60.35 -4.11
CA GLN A 204 -5.46 59.85 -4.66
C GLN A 204 -5.25 59.04 -5.95
N LYS A 205 -4.28 59.45 -6.79
CA LYS A 205 -3.96 58.77 -8.04
C LYS A 205 -3.34 57.41 -7.77
N TRP A 206 -2.36 57.34 -6.87
CA TRP A 206 -1.79 56.08 -6.42
C TRP A 206 -2.85 55.13 -5.84
N PHE A 207 -3.78 55.65 -5.03
CA PHE A 207 -4.85 54.84 -4.45
C PHE A 207 -5.81 54.28 -5.52
N GLN A 208 -6.08 55.03 -6.59
CA GLN A 208 -6.97 54.63 -7.68
C GLN A 208 -6.28 53.72 -8.72
N GLU A 209 -5.02 53.99 -9.06
CA GLU A 209 -4.32 53.36 -10.19
C GLU A 209 -3.31 52.26 -9.79
N HIS A 210 -2.72 52.34 -8.59
CA HIS A 210 -1.54 51.55 -8.22
C HIS A 210 -1.69 50.70 -6.94
N TRP A 211 -2.60 51.02 -6.02
CA TRP A 211 -2.85 50.22 -4.81
C TRP A 211 -3.31 48.78 -5.14
N PRO A 212 -2.78 47.71 -4.49
CA PRO A 212 -2.00 47.69 -3.25
C PRO A 212 -0.46 47.73 -3.41
N TYR A 213 0.05 48.23 -4.52
CA TYR A 213 1.49 48.23 -4.80
C TYR A 213 2.17 49.54 -4.41
N PHE A 214 3.51 49.51 -4.43
CA PHE A 214 4.32 50.70 -4.18
C PHE A 214 4.11 51.77 -5.26
N PRO A 215 4.18 53.06 -4.91
CA PRO A 215 4.19 54.15 -5.88
C PRO A 215 5.28 53.97 -6.94
N GLU A 216 5.00 54.39 -8.18
CA GLU A 216 5.98 54.28 -9.29
C GLU A 216 7.22 55.16 -9.09
N ASP A 217 7.11 56.21 -8.27
CA ASP A 217 8.18 57.12 -7.87
C ASP A 217 8.94 56.67 -6.60
N MET A 218 8.61 55.52 -6.02
CA MET A 218 9.30 55.01 -4.83
C MET A 218 10.78 54.74 -5.12
N ASN A 219 11.66 55.30 -4.29
CA ASN A 219 13.07 54.97 -4.30
C ASN A 219 13.29 53.68 -3.49
N TRP A 220 13.59 52.58 -4.20
CA TRP A 220 13.78 51.25 -3.63
C TRP A 220 14.87 51.14 -2.55
N THR A 221 15.79 52.11 -2.43
CA THR A 221 16.69 52.21 -1.27
C THR A 221 15.97 52.53 0.03
N PHE A 222 14.65 52.75 0.01
CA PHE A 222 13.77 52.71 1.21
C PHE A 222 13.92 51.40 2.01
N PHE A 223 14.18 50.28 1.35
CA PHE A 223 14.42 48.97 2.00
C PHE A 223 15.86 48.74 2.44
N ASN A 224 16.80 49.58 1.99
CA ASN A 224 18.09 49.69 2.66
C ASN A 224 17.86 50.47 3.96
N THR A 225 17.90 49.75 5.08
CA THR A 225 17.59 50.29 6.40
C THR A 225 18.80 50.85 7.12
N ALA A 226 20.02 50.47 6.72
CA ALA A 226 21.24 51.03 7.27
C ALA A 226 21.39 52.52 6.87
N PRO A 227 22.06 53.34 7.68
CA PRO A 227 22.59 54.64 7.26
C PRO A 227 23.37 54.56 5.93
N GLU A 228 23.33 55.62 5.12
CA GLU A 228 23.88 55.58 3.75
C GLU A 228 25.41 55.37 3.70
N ASP A 229 26.12 55.78 4.76
CA ASP A 229 27.55 55.51 4.98
C ASP A 229 27.84 54.05 5.42
N GLN A 230 26.83 53.19 5.47
CA GLN A 230 26.92 51.75 5.72
C GLN A 230 26.39 50.91 4.54
N GLN A 231 26.25 51.52 3.36
CA GLN A 231 25.76 50.88 2.14
C GLN A 231 26.84 50.78 1.06
N LEU A 232 26.72 49.80 0.17
CA LEU A 232 27.60 49.59 -0.98
C LEU A 232 26.76 49.42 -2.27
N ASP A 233 27.18 50.03 -3.37
CA ASP A 233 26.50 49.88 -4.67
C ASP A 233 26.61 48.47 -5.27
N ALA A 234 27.59 47.68 -4.82
CA ALA A 234 27.79 46.29 -5.23
C ALA A 234 27.47 45.33 -4.08
N PHE A 235 26.87 44.18 -4.42
CA PHE A 235 26.56 43.12 -3.45
C PHE A 235 27.82 42.39 -2.96
N PHE A 236 27.77 41.92 -1.71
CA PHE A 236 28.83 41.09 -1.13
C PHE A 236 28.96 39.77 -1.91
N GLN A 237 30.17 39.24 -1.93
CA GLN A 237 30.54 37.99 -2.60
C GLN A 237 30.76 36.83 -1.63
N GLY A 238 30.89 37.11 -0.32
CA GLY A 238 31.31 36.13 0.67
C GLY A 238 32.84 36.08 0.79
N GLY A 239 33.34 35.86 2.01
CA GLY A 239 34.76 35.84 2.30
C GLY A 239 35.42 37.20 2.53
N GLU A 240 34.66 38.30 2.53
CA GLU A 240 35.14 39.62 2.94
C GLU A 240 35.67 39.59 4.38
N THR A 241 36.72 40.35 4.66
CA THR A 241 37.27 40.50 6.01
C THR A 241 36.32 41.30 6.90
N VAL A 242 36.18 40.88 8.16
CA VAL A 242 35.41 41.54 9.20
C VAL A 242 36.35 41.94 10.33
N GLU A 243 36.35 43.21 10.71
CA GLU A 243 37.13 43.76 11.83
C GLU A 243 36.20 44.60 12.71
N LEU A 244 36.15 44.31 14.01
CA LEU A 244 35.27 44.98 14.98
C LEU A 244 36.10 45.43 16.18
N VAL A 245 36.08 46.72 16.50
CA VAL A 245 36.97 47.33 17.51
C VAL A 245 36.19 47.89 18.69
N ASN A 246 36.58 47.51 19.90
CA ASN A 246 35.99 47.86 21.20
C ASN A 246 34.48 47.52 21.33
N MET A 247 34.03 46.44 20.68
CA MET A 247 32.61 46.00 20.69
C MET A 247 32.34 44.61 21.31
N HIS A 248 33.35 43.95 21.90
CA HIS A 248 33.21 42.67 22.60
C HIS A 248 33.80 42.78 24.02
N PRO A 249 33.17 42.20 25.06
CA PRO A 249 33.60 42.38 26.46
C PRO A 249 35.03 41.90 26.74
N GLU A 250 35.46 40.80 26.10
CA GLU A 250 36.76 40.17 26.36
C GLU A 250 37.82 40.45 25.28
N ARG A 251 37.42 41.05 24.15
CA ARG A 251 38.28 41.12 22.94
C ARG A 251 38.25 42.53 22.37
N GLN A 252 39.38 43.23 22.47
CA GLN A 252 39.51 44.59 21.97
C GLN A 252 39.28 44.67 20.46
N VAL A 253 39.79 43.69 19.71
CA VAL A 253 39.58 43.56 18.27
C VAL A 253 39.09 42.15 17.99
N VAL A 254 37.97 42.04 17.28
CA VAL A 254 37.47 40.78 16.73
C VAL A 254 37.72 40.80 15.23
N THR A 255 38.52 39.85 14.75
CA THR A 255 38.82 39.64 13.32
C THR A 255 38.18 38.36 12.83
N SER A 256 37.44 38.42 11.73
CA SER A 256 36.74 37.28 11.13
C SER A 256 36.62 37.47 9.61
N THR A 257 35.85 36.61 8.93
CA THR A 257 35.45 36.77 7.53
C THR A 257 33.96 36.44 7.36
N LEU A 258 33.33 36.96 6.30
CA LEU A 258 31.99 36.52 5.95
C LEU A 258 32.02 35.07 5.42
N PRO A 259 31.06 34.21 5.78
CA PRO A 259 30.92 32.86 5.21
C PRO A 259 31.02 32.81 3.67
N ARG A 260 31.86 31.94 3.11
CA ARG A 260 32.04 31.73 1.66
C ARG A 260 31.01 30.75 1.09
N LEU A 261 29.76 31.16 1.11
CA LEU A 261 28.62 30.31 0.77
C LEU A 261 27.99 30.74 -0.56
N ARG A 262 27.68 29.78 -1.43
CA ARG A 262 26.86 29.98 -2.61
C ARG A 262 25.46 29.50 -2.30
N GLN A 263 24.59 30.40 -1.85
CA GLN A 263 23.17 30.09 -1.68
C GLN A 263 22.49 29.98 -3.05
N ARG A 264 21.67 28.95 -3.26
CA ARG A 264 21.00 28.70 -4.55
C ARG A 264 19.51 28.46 -4.32
N VAL A 265 18.68 29.08 -5.17
CA VAL A 265 17.22 29.01 -5.08
C VAL A 265 16.64 28.53 -6.41
N PHE A 266 15.95 27.39 -6.37
CA PHE A 266 15.29 26.79 -7.51
C PHE A 266 13.77 26.78 -7.34
N PHE A 267 13.08 27.07 -8.44
CA PHE A 267 11.64 27.15 -8.53
C PHE A 267 11.13 26.05 -9.45
N ASN A 268 10.14 25.29 -8.99
CA ASN A 268 9.38 24.35 -9.80
C ASN A 268 7.96 24.92 -9.97
N GLN A 269 7.75 25.60 -11.11
CA GLN A 269 6.65 26.53 -11.36
C GLN A 269 5.77 26.03 -12.51
N LEU A 270 4.46 26.25 -12.46
CA LEU A 270 3.57 25.99 -13.59
C LEU A 270 4.01 26.81 -14.79
N GLN A 271 4.06 26.18 -15.97
CA GLN A 271 4.29 26.90 -17.22
C GLN A 271 3.12 27.85 -17.52
N ASP A 272 1.91 27.46 -17.15
CA ASP A 272 0.67 28.20 -17.37
C ASP A 272 -0.27 27.98 -16.17
N LEU A 273 -0.72 29.07 -15.54
CA LEU A 273 -1.62 29.00 -14.40
C LEU A 273 -3.07 28.64 -14.79
N GLN A 274 -3.48 28.95 -16.02
CA GLN A 274 -4.82 28.62 -16.55
C GLN A 274 -4.87 27.19 -17.12
N HIS A 275 -3.73 26.66 -17.56
CA HIS A 275 -3.58 25.29 -18.08
C HIS A 275 -2.51 24.48 -17.31
N PRO A 276 -2.83 24.00 -16.09
CA PRO A 276 -1.86 23.28 -15.24
C PRO A 276 -1.35 21.96 -15.82
N ASP A 277 -2.05 21.43 -16.82
CA ASP A 277 -1.72 20.23 -17.62
C ASP A 277 -0.48 20.41 -18.50
N LYS A 278 -0.10 21.66 -18.85
CA LYS A 278 1.16 21.98 -19.55
C LYS A 278 2.42 21.69 -18.72
N GLY A 279 2.25 21.28 -17.46
CA GLY A 279 3.32 20.79 -16.61
C GLY A 279 4.10 21.90 -15.91
N LEU A 280 5.25 21.50 -15.35
CA LEU A 280 6.12 22.37 -14.57
C LEU A 280 7.40 22.72 -15.33
N GLN A 281 7.94 23.89 -15.03
CA GLN A 281 9.29 24.33 -15.40
C GLN A 281 10.13 24.41 -14.12
N PHE A 282 11.25 23.71 -14.12
CA PHE A 282 12.27 23.84 -13.07
C PHE A 282 13.34 24.83 -13.53
N ARG A 283 13.60 25.87 -12.72
CA ARG A 283 14.59 26.92 -13.02
C ARG A 283 15.28 27.43 -11.78
N GLU A 284 16.55 27.80 -11.91
CA GLU A 284 17.29 28.56 -10.90
C GLU A 284 17.00 30.06 -11.03
N VAL A 285 17.11 30.80 -9.92
CA VAL A 285 17.06 32.26 -9.88
C VAL A 285 18.27 32.78 -9.13
N GLN A 286 18.88 33.84 -9.66
CA GLN A 286 20.05 34.48 -9.06
C GLN A 286 19.74 34.98 -7.64
N THR A 287 20.68 34.71 -6.73
CA THR A 287 20.71 35.23 -5.36
C THR A 287 21.80 36.27 -5.21
N ASN A 288 21.53 37.34 -4.46
CA ASN A 288 22.53 38.36 -4.11
C ASN A 288 22.67 38.45 -2.58
N LEU A 289 23.89 38.52 -2.04
CA LEU A 289 24.11 38.81 -0.61
C LEU A 289 24.09 40.33 -0.40
N ASP A 290 22.97 40.84 0.10
CA ASP A 290 22.71 42.27 0.19
C ASP A 290 22.64 42.81 1.62
N THR A 291 22.59 41.96 2.64
CA THR A 291 22.50 42.41 4.04
C THR A 291 23.38 41.56 4.93
N VAL A 292 24.21 42.22 5.73
CA VAL A 292 25.03 41.61 6.78
C VAL A 292 24.64 42.22 8.12
N TRP A 293 24.12 41.40 9.03
CA TRP A 293 23.90 41.76 10.42
C TRP A 293 25.04 41.21 11.27
N LEU A 294 25.60 42.03 12.16
CA LEU A 294 26.62 41.63 13.14
C LEU A 294 26.17 41.94 14.57
N PHE A 295 26.49 41.02 15.48
CA PHE A 295 26.22 41.10 16.92
C PHE A 295 27.56 40.91 17.65
N PRO A 296 28.42 41.95 17.71
CA PRO A 296 29.82 41.81 18.08
C PRO A 296 30.02 41.22 19.48
N HIS A 297 29.19 41.64 20.44
CA HIS A 297 29.24 41.21 21.85
C HIS A 297 28.86 39.74 22.08
N ALA A 298 28.19 39.11 21.11
CA ALA A 298 27.78 37.71 21.14
C ALA A 298 28.59 36.84 20.17
N LEU A 299 29.53 37.41 19.41
CA LEU A 299 30.26 36.76 18.32
C LEU A 299 29.32 36.08 17.31
N ARG A 300 28.23 36.76 16.91
CA ARG A 300 27.26 36.23 15.94
C ARG A 300 27.08 37.14 14.73
N GLY A 301 26.73 36.55 13.60
CA GLY A 301 26.28 37.28 12.41
C GLY A 301 25.12 36.59 11.70
N ILE A 302 24.36 37.35 10.91
CA ILE A 302 23.33 36.84 9.99
C ILE A 302 23.60 37.40 8.59
N LEU A 303 23.73 36.53 7.61
CA LEU A 303 23.75 36.88 6.19
C LEU A 303 22.33 36.79 5.63
N VAL A 304 21.93 37.76 4.80
CA VAL A 304 20.67 37.69 4.03
C VAL A 304 20.99 37.64 2.53
N HIS A 305 20.78 36.47 1.93
CA HIS A 305 20.80 36.33 0.48
C HIS A 305 19.39 36.48 -0.07
N ARG A 306 19.20 37.26 -1.13
CA ARG A 306 17.89 37.54 -1.71
C ARG A 306 17.81 37.11 -3.16
N ALA A 307 16.78 36.34 -3.47
CA ALA A 307 16.33 36.07 -4.84
C ALA A 307 14.99 36.79 -5.08
N VAL A 308 14.81 37.30 -6.30
CA VAL A 308 13.56 37.92 -6.75
C VAL A 308 13.14 37.24 -8.05
N VAL A 309 11.93 36.69 -8.09
CA VAL A 309 11.41 35.96 -9.25
C VAL A 309 10.07 36.53 -9.70
N GLN A 310 9.88 36.67 -11.00
CA GLN A 310 8.57 36.96 -11.59
C GLN A 310 7.67 35.72 -11.53
N VAL A 311 6.44 35.91 -11.06
CA VAL A 311 5.40 34.88 -10.93
C VAL A 311 4.16 35.25 -11.75
N GLN A 312 3.21 34.33 -11.89
CA GLN A 312 1.95 34.54 -12.62
C GLN A 312 0.80 35.02 -11.72
N ASP A 313 0.92 34.89 -10.39
CA ASP A 313 -0.07 35.35 -9.39
C ASP A 313 0.62 36.02 -8.20
N GLU A 314 -0.05 36.99 -7.58
CA GLU A 314 0.49 37.76 -6.44
C GLU A 314 0.71 36.95 -5.16
N GLU A 315 0.25 35.69 -5.07
CA GLU A 315 0.58 34.76 -3.97
C GLU A 315 1.49 33.60 -4.45
N ALA A 316 2.01 33.67 -5.68
CA ALA A 316 2.86 32.65 -6.31
C ALA A 316 2.25 31.22 -6.32
N VAL A 317 0.96 31.09 -6.66
CA VAL A 317 0.28 29.76 -6.70
C VAL A 317 0.77 28.83 -7.81
N ASP A 318 1.34 29.43 -8.84
CA ASP A 318 2.08 28.83 -9.92
C ASP A 318 3.36 28.16 -9.40
N VAL A 319 4.00 28.67 -8.34
CA VAL A 319 5.14 28.02 -7.69
C VAL A 319 4.67 26.82 -6.86
N LYS A 320 4.83 25.61 -7.42
CA LYS A 320 4.51 24.36 -6.71
C LYS A 320 5.58 24.01 -5.70
N HIS A 321 6.85 24.06 -6.08
CA HIS A 321 7.98 23.78 -5.19
C HIS A 321 9.01 24.91 -5.19
N LEU A 322 9.54 25.19 -4.01
CA LEU A 322 10.70 26.05 -3.79
C LEU A 322 11.79 25.19 -3.16
N TYR A 323 12.97 25.15 -3.77
CA TYR A 323 14.10 24.36 -3.28
C TYR A 323 15.30 25.28 -3.02
N LEU A 324 15.77 25.28 -1.78
CA LEU A 324 16.88 26.11 -1.32
C LEU A 324 18.05 25.21 -0.88
N VAL A 325 19.26 25.56 -1.30
CA VAL A 325 20.48 24.77 -1.07
C VAL A 325 21.67 25.68 -0.80
N THR A 326 22.53 25.27 0.14
CA THR A 326 23.84 25.90 0.37
C THR A 326 24.93 25.09 -0.32
N GLU A 327 25.70 25.70 -1.22
CA GLU A 327 26.95 25.14 -1.73
C GLU A 327 28.16 25.85 -1.11
N GLN A 328 29.30 25.14 -1.00
CA GLN A 328 30.58 25.78 -0.71
C GLN A 328 31.07 26.53 -1.95
N GLN A 329 31.40 27.82 -1.81
CA GLN A 329 31.76 28.67 -2.94
C GLN A 329 33.07 28.23 -3.64
N ALA A 330 33.93 27.50 -2.92
CA ALA A 330 35.17 26.93 -3.45
C ALA A 330 34.95 25.73 -4.39
N GLU A 331 33.78 25.09 -4.35
CA GLU A 331 33.44 23.97 -5.24
C GLU A 331 32.73 24.48 -6.51
N PRO A 332 32.91 23.82 -7.67
CA PRO A 332 32.15 24.15 -8.87
C PRO A 332 30.64 23.91 -8.64
N PRO A 333 29.76 24.80 -9.14
CA PRO A 333 28.31 24.66 -8.94
C PRO A 333 27.79 23.41 -9.64
N LYS A 334 26.91 22.65 -8.95
CA LYS A 334 26.30 21.45 -9.54
C LYS A 334 25.22 21.85 -10.57
N SER A 335 24.93 20.97 -11.53
CA SER A 335 24.03 21.29 -12.63
C SER A 335 22.56 21.43 -12.18
N LEU A 336 21.71 21.99 -13.05
CA LEU A 336 20.27 22.12 -12.77
C LEU A 336 19.61 20.75 -12.66
N GLU A 337 20.03 19.78 -13.49
CA GLU A 337 19.56 18.39 -13.48
C GLU A 337 19.90 17.70 -12.15
N HIS A 338 21.10 17.92 -11.60
CA HIS A 338 21.46 17.40 -10.27
C HIS A 338 20.47 17.86 -9.19
N TYR A 339 20.04 19.12 -9.24
CA TYR A 339 19.09 19.67 -8.28
C TYR A 339 17.63 19.33 -8.59
N LEU A 340 17.27 19.10 -9.85
CA LEU A 340 15.98 18.53 -10.20
C LEU A 340 15.87 17.10 -9.69
N ASP A 341 16.89 16.27 -9.88
CA ASP A 341 16.98 14.92 -9.34
C ASP A 341 16.96 14.90 -7.82
N ALA A 342 17.77 15.75 -7.16
CA ALA A 342 17.79 15.85 -5.70
C ALA A 342 16.46 16.37 -5.15
N LEU A 343 15.78 17.29 -5.84
CA LEU A 343 14.43 17.72 -5.49
C LEU A 343 13.45 16.58 -5.67
N ASN A 344 13.48 15.87 -6.80
CA ASN A 344 12.61 14.72 -7.08
C ASN A 344 12.79 13.66 -5.99
N ARG A 345 14.02 13.30 -5.61
CA ARG A 345 14.31 12.36 -4.49
C ARG A 345 13.88 12.86 -3.10
N ARG A 346 13.72 14.19 -2.89
CA ARG A 346 13.21 14.78 -1.62
C ARG A 346 11.70 15.03 -1.64
N LEU A 347 11.11 15.17 -2.82
CA LEU A 347 9.66 15.25 -3.02
C LEU A 347 9.04 13.86 -2.99
N ASP A 348 9.74 12.91 -3.60
CA ASP A 348 9.51 11.49 -3.46
C ASP A 348 9.66 11.11 -1.99
N ARG A 349 8.60 10.49 -1.47
CA ARG A 349 8.56 9.92 -0.13
C ARG A 349 8.75 8.40 -0.18
N SER A 350 9.11 7.87 -1.36
CA SER A 350 9.68 6.54 -1.45
C SER A 350 11.00 6.50 -0.68
N VAL A 351 11.10 5.60 0.29
CA VAL A 351 12.41 5.13 0.72
C VAL A 351 12.95 4.30 -0.45
N GLN A 352 14.25 4.44 -0.74
CA GLN A 352 14.93 3.47 -1.58
C GLN A 352 14.96 2.13 -0.84
N VAL A 353 13.94 1.32 -1.08
CA VAL A 353 13.88 -0.08 -0.70
C VAL A 353 14.78 -0.85 -1.65
N ASP A 354 15.58 -1.77 -1.12
CA ASP A 354 16.35 -2.70 -1.95
C ASP A 354 15.38 -3.62 -2.72
N MET A 355 15.25 -3.36 -4.02
CA MET A 355 14.34 -4.09 -4.91
C MET A 355 14.92 -5.43 -5.39
N SER A 356 16.16 -5.79 -5.04
CA SER A 356 16.75 -7.08 -5.45
C SER A 356 15.92 -8.28 -4.97
N GLN A 357 15.28 -8.16 -3.80
CA GLN A 357 14.34 -9.18 -3.28
C GLN A 357 13.00 -9.19 -4.04
N PHE A 358 12.53 -8.03 -4.52
CA PHE A 358 11.34 -7.92 -5.35
C PHE A 358 11.58 -8.56 -6.74
N ASP A 359 12.72 -8.26 -7.37
CA ASP A 359 13.08 -8.82 -8.67
C ASP A 359 13.32 -10.34 -8.59
N ALA A 360 13.96 -10.82 -7.51
CA ALA A 360 14.11 -12.25 -7.23
C ALA A 360 12.75 -12.95 -7.02
N ALA A 361 11.81 -12.34 -6.28
CA ALA A 361 10.46 -12.87 -6.09
C ALA A 361 9.68 -12.89 -7.42
N MET A 362 9.75 -11.84 -8.22
CA MET A 362 9.10 -11.76 -9.54
C MET A 362 9.67 -12.79 -10.53
N ALA A 363 10.97 -13.05 -10.50
CA ALA A 363 11.60 -14.11 -11.30
C ALA A 363 11.11 -15.52 -10.92
N GLN A 364 10.98 -15.82 -9.62
CA GLN A 364 10.41 -17.10 -9.16
C GLN A 364 8.95 -17.28 -9.58
N VAL A 365 8.15 -16.21 -9.54
CA VAL A 365 6.74 -16.22 -9.97
C VAL A 365 6.62 -16.44 -11.47
N ALA A 366 7.44 -15.78 -12.28
CA ALA A 366 7.49 -15.99 -13.72
C ALA A 366 7.87 -17.44 -14.07
N GLN A 367 8.82 -18.03 -13.33
CA GLN A 367 9.22 -19.43 -13.49
C GLN A 367 8.09 -20.42 -13.12
N GLY A 368 7.34 -20.14 -12.04
CA GLY A 368 6.15 -20.91 -11.65
C GLY A 368 5.04 -20.83 -12.69
N MET A 369 4.77 -19.65 -13.24
CA MET A 369 3.74 -19.43 -14.25
C MET A 369 4.03 -20.15 -15.58
N LYS A 370 5.30 -20.35 -15.95
CA LYS A 370 5.67 -21.19 -17.11
C LYS A 370 5.21 -22.64 -16.97
N GLN A 371 5.20 -23.21 -15.76
CA GLN A 371 4.76 -24.60 -15.52
C GLN A 371 3.24 -24.77 -15.61
N VAL A 372 2.46 -23.69 -15.46
CA VAL A 372 0.99 -23.70 -15.56
C VAL A 372 0.52 -23.89 -17.01
N LYS A 373 1.31 -23.43 -18.02
CA LYS A 373 0.98 -23.56 -19.45
C LYS A 373 0.75 -25.02 -19.89
N ASP A 374 1.42 -26.00 -19.27
CA ASP A 374 1.37 -27.42 -19.69
C ASP A 374 0.16 -28.19 -19.14
N ILE A 375 -0.60 -27.64 -18.19
CA ILE A 375 -1.68 -28.34 -17.49
C ILE A 375 -2.82 -28.80 -18.41
N PRO A 376 -3.33 -27.98 -19.35
CA PRO A 376 -4.37 -28.42 -20.30
C PRO A 376 -3.92 -29.59 -21.17
N LYS A 377 -2.67 -29.57 -21.64
CA LYS A 377 -2.08 -30.64 -22.48
C LYS A 377 -1.95 -31.96 -21.71
N ALA A 378 -1.57 -31.91 -20.42
CA ALA A 378 -1.52 -33.08 -19.56
C ALA A 378 -2.92 -33.69 -19.31
N VAL A 379 -3.95 -32.85 -19.10
CA VAL A 379 -5.34 -33.29 -18.93
C VAL A 379 -5.90 -33.87 -20.24
N ALA A 380 -5.66 -33.22 -21.38
CA ALA A 380 -6.09 -33.69 -22.69
C ALA A 380 -5.54 -35.10 -23.02
N HIS A 381 -4.22 -35.31 -22.89
CA HIS A 381 -3.61 -36.62 -23.11
C HIS A 381 -4.16 -37.71 -22.17
N SER A 382 -4.44 -37.36 -20.90
CA SER A 382 -5.03 -38.30 -19.94
C SER A 382 -6.48 -38.67 -20.31
N LEU A 383 -7.23 -37.73 -20.90
CA LEU A 383 -8.56 -37.97 -21.45
C LEU A 383 -8.50 -38.81 -22.73
N ASP A 384 -7.51 -38.62 -23.60
CA ASP A 384 -7.33 -39.45 -24.79
C ASP A 384 -6.99 -40.90 -24.43
N VAL A 385 -6.14 -41.13 -23.43
CA VAL A 385 -5.91 -42.48 -22.86
C VAL A 385 -7.21 -43.06 -22.28
N ALA A 386 -7.99 -42.27 -21.52
CA ALA A 386 -9.26 -42.71 -20.95
C ALA A 386 -10.36 -42.98 -22.00
N GLN A 387 -10.28 -42.34 -23.17
CA GLN A 387 -11.18 -42.51 -24.32
C GLN A 387 -10.71 -43.60 -25.30
N GLY A 388 -9.56 -44.26 -25.05
CA GLY A 388 -9.00 -45.26 -25.95
C GLY A 388 -8.42 -44.67 -27.26
N LYS A 389 -8.07 -43.38 -27.27
CA LYS A 389 -7.44 -42.67 -28.39
C LYS A 389 -5.90 -42.63 -28.30
N ALA A 390 -5.33 -43.02 -27.17
CA ALA A 390 -3.88 -43.15 -26.96
C ALA A 390 -3.55 -44.41 -26.13
N PRO A 391 -2.36 -45.02 -26.26
CA PRO A 391 -2.04 -46.27 -25.58
C PRO A 391 -1.77 -46.07 -24.08
N ASN A 392 -2.27 -46.99 -23.24
CA ASN A 392 -2.04 -46.95 -21.79
C ASN A 392 -0.70 -47.60 -21.39
N ALA A 393 0.39 -46.82 -21.49
CA ALA A 393 1.71 -47.21 -21.01
C ALA A 393 1.94 -46.89 -19.51
N GLY A 394 0.96 -47.17 -18.66
CA GLY A 394 1.11 -47.13 -17.18
C GLY A 394 0.70 -45.81 -16.49
N ILE A 395 0.21 -44.82 -17.24
CA ILE A 395 -0.37 -43.59 -16.65
C ILE A 395 -1.89 -43.78 -16.54
N SER A 396 -2.36 -44.14 -15.35
CA SER A 396 -3.80 -44.03 -15.07
C SER A 396 -4.22 -42.55 -15.06
N PRO A 397 -5.46 -42.21 -15.52
CA PRO A 397 -5.97 -40.84 -15.42
C PRO A 397 -5.90 -40.27 -14.00
N GLN A 398 -6.06 -41.14 -13.00
CA GLN A 398 -5.92 -40.79 -11.58
C GLN A 398 -4.49 -40.39 -11.20
N ASN A 399 -3.49 -41.13 -11.68
CA ASN A 399 -2.08 -40.84 -11.40
C ASN A 399 -1.64 -39.55 -12.10
N ALA A 400 -2.12 -39.28 -13.32
CA ALA A 400 -1.91 -38.00 -13.99
C ALA A 400 -2.59 -36.84 -13.25
N ALA A 401 -3.85 -37.00 -12.85
CA ALA A 401 -4.59 -36.01 -12.06
C ALA A 401 -3.87 -35.68 -10.75
N ASN A 402 -3.46 -36.71 -10.00
CA ASN A 402 -2.72 -36.57 -8.75
C ASN A 402 -1.35 -35.93 -8.95
N GLN A 403 -0.64 -36.19 -10.06
CA GLN A 403 0.63 -35.53 -10.37
C GLN A 403 0.44 -34.05 -10.76
N CYS A 404 -0.58 -33.70 -11.55
CA CYS A 404 -0.90 -32.30 -11.86
C CYS A 404 -1.33 -31.52 -10.60
N ILE A 405 -2.13 -32.15 -9.74
CA ILE A 405 -2.51 -31.59 -8.43
C ILE A 405 -1.28 -31.43 -7.54
N ALA A 406 -0.40 -32.43 -7.46
CA ALA A 406 0.83 -32.36 -6.67
C ALA A 406 1.80 -31.28 -7.16
N LEU A 407 1.91 -31.03 -8.47
CA LEU A 407 2.71 -29.91 -9.02
C LEU A 407 2.11 -28.54 -8.67
N LEU A 408 0.79 -28.41 -8.69
CA LEU A 408 0.09 -27.21 -8.22
C LEU A 408 0.28 -27.01 -6.71
N ASP A 409 0.17 -28.08 -5.91
CA ASP A 409 0.37 -28.08 -4.46
C ASP A 409 1.84 -27.83 -4.06
N GLN A 410 2.83 -28.28 -4.86
CA GLN A 410 4.25 -27.97 -4.66
C GLN A 410 4.59 -26.51 -5.01
N SER A 411 3.87 -25.91 -5.96
CA SER A 411 4.05 -24.50 -6.35
C SER A 411 3.36 -23.54 -5.38
N LYS A 412 2.31 -24.01 -4.69
CA LYS A 412 1.47 -23.19 -3.80
C LYS A 412 2.25 -22.56 -2.62
N PRO A 413 3.06 -23.27 -1.82
CA PRO A 413 3.85 -22.66 -0.74
C PRO A 413 4.77 -21.55 -1.23
N ARG A 414 5.43 -21.72 -2.40
CA ARG A 414 6.31 -20.69 -2.97
C ARG A 414 5.54 -19.43 -3.39
N MET A 415 4.36 -19.61 -3.95
CA MET A 415 3.45 -18.50 -4.26
C MET A 415 2.89 -17.83 -3.01
N GLU A 416 2.59 -18.60 -1.96
CA GLU A 416 2.08 -18.07 -0.68
C GLU A 416 3.17 -17.34 0.11
N ASP A 417 4.41 -17.83 0.10
CA ASP A 417 5.57 -17.12 0.66
C ASP A 417 5.91 -15.85 -0.12
N ALA A 418 5.90 -15.88 -1.46
CA ALA A 418 6.10 -14.68 -2.28
C ALA A 418 4.97 -13.65 -2.07
N ALA A 419 3.71 -14.09 -1.98
CA ALA A 419 2.57 -13.24 -1.68
C ALA A 419 2.63 -12.66 -0.25
N ARG A 420 3.13 -13.45 0.72
CA ARG A 420 3.36 -13.03 2.10
C ARG A 420 4.46 -11.98 2.19
N GLN A 421 5.62 -12.23 1.57
CA GLN A 421 6.73 -11.27 1.49
C GLN A 421 6.30 -9.97 0.79
N LEU A 422 5.61 -10.04 -0.36
CA LEU A 422 5.07 -8.87 -1.04
C LEU A 422 3.97 -8.16 -0.22
N GLY A 423 3.19 -8.89 0.57
CA GLY A 423 2.18 -8.34 1.48
C GLY A 423 2.80 -7.65 2.70
N GLU A 424 3.86 -8.22 3.27
CA GLU A 424 4.67 -7.65 4.34
C GLU A 424 5.42 -6.40 3.84
N MET A 425 6.08 -6.46 2.67
CA MET A 425 6.66 -5.30 1.99
C MET A 425 5.61 -4.24 1.63
N LYS A 426 4.37 -4.60 1.27
CA LYS A 426 3.30 -3.61 1.07
C LYS A 426 2.82 -2.99 2.39
N LYS A 427 2.78 -3.73 3.49
CA LYS A 427 2.50 -3.14 4.82
C LYS A 427 3.62 -2.19 5.25
N GLN A 428 4.88 -2.56 5.01
CA GLN A 428 6.06 -1.82 5.44
C GLN A 428 6.40 -0.62 4.53
N PHE A 429 6.22 -0.77 3.21
CA PHE A 429 6.66 0.20 2.18
C PHE A 429 5.57 0.57 1.15
N GLY A 430 4.35 0.04 1.24
CA GLY A 430 3.27 0.34 0.28
C GLY A 430 2.70 1.77 0.37
N HIS A 431 3.14 2.54 1.37
CA HIS A 431 2.93 3.99 1.47
C HIS A 431 4.07 4.80 0.82
N MET A 432 5.08 4.11 0.29
CA MET A 432 6.35 4.64 -0.22
C MET A 432 6.50 4.30 -1.72
N VAL A 433 6.21 3.05 -2.10
CA VAL A 433 6.21 2.55 -3.49
C VAL A 433 4.86 1.89 -3.79
N LYS A 434 4.34 2.07 -5.02
CA LYS A 434 3.06 1.50 -5.45
C LYS A 434 3.18 -0.01 -5.74
N ILE A 435 3.03 -0.83 -4.70
CA ILE A 435 3.02 -2.31 -4.83
C ILE A 435 1.59 -2.79 -5.12
N ASP A 436 1.32 -3.20 -6.36
CA ASP A 436 0.04 -3.79 -6.74
C ASP A 436 0.01 -5.32 -6.52
N LEU A 437 -0.88 -5.78 -5.64
CA LEU A 437 -1.07 -7.20 -5.32
C LEU A 437 -2.26 -7.82 -6.08
N LYS A 438 -3.02 -7.03 -6.84
CA LYS A 438 -4.19 -7.52 -7.60
C LYS A 438 -3.83 -8.65 -8.58
N PRO A 439 -2.71 -8.61 -9.34
CA PRO A 439 -2.32 -9.72 -10.21
C PRO A 439 -2.09 -11.02 -9.44
N PHE A 440 -1.52 -10.91 -8.23
CA PHE A 440 -1.19 -12.03 -7.36
C PHE A 440 -2.42 -12.69 -6.73
N ALA A 441 -3.31 -11.87 -6.13
CA ALA A 441 -4.57 -12.35 -5.56
C ALA A 441 -5.48 -12.98 -6.64
N ALA A 442 -5.54 -12.37 -7.84
CA ALA A 442 -6.22 -12.94 -8.98
C ALA A 442 -5.61 -14.28 -9.41
N SER A 443 -4.27 -14.43 -9.34
CA SER A 443 -3.60 -15.68 -9.69
C SER A 443 -3.84 -16.78 -8.65
N GLN A 444 -3.84 -16.47 -7.35
CA GLN A 444 -4.14 -17.43 -6.28
C GLN A 444 -5.60 -17.95 -6.35
N ALA A 445 -6.56 -17.07 -6.68
CA ALA A 445 -7.94 -17.48 -6.92
C ALA A 445 -8.06 -18.40 -8.15
N LYS A 446 -7.35 -18.09 -9.24
CA LYS A 446 -7.30 -18.93 -10.46
C LYS A 446 -6.71 -20.32 -10.18
N PHE A 447 -5.62 -20.43 -9.43
CA PHE A 447 -5.00 -21.71 -9.05
C PHE A 447 -5.96 -22.62 -8.27
N THR A 448 -6.65 -22.07 -7.25
CA THR A 448 -7.59 -22.83 -6.42
C THR A 448 -8.76 -23.36 -7.25
N ALA A 449 -9.36 -22.50 -8.09
CA ALA A 449 -10.47 -22.90 -8.97
C ALA A 449 -10.05 -23.89 -10.08
N LEU A 450 -8.80 -23.82 -10.55
CA LEU A 450 -8.23 -24.81 -11.48
C LEU A 450 -8.09 -26.19 -10.81
N GLN A 451 -7.59 -26.25 -9.56
CA GLN A 451 -7.46 -27.51 -8.81
C GLN A 451 -8.81 -28.23 -8.63
N GLU A 452 -9.86 -27.49 -8.25
CA GLU A 452 -11.21 -28.06 -8.10
C GLU A 452 -11.76 -28.55 -9.45
N THR A 453 -11.52 -27.81 -10.54
CA THR A 453 -11.98 -28.18 -11.87
C THR A 453 -11.29 -29.44 -12.40
N ILE A 454 -9.97 -29.58 -12.20
CA ILE A 454 -9.22 -30.81 -12.55
C ILE A 454 -9.76 -32.01 -11.77
N ARG A 455 -9.92 -31.89 -10.43
CA ARG A 455 -10.50 -32.95 -9.58
C ARG A 455 -11.89 -33.37 -10.08
N ARG A 456 -12.75 -32.40 -10.44
CA ARG A 456 -14.12 -32.65 -10.91
C ARG A 456 -14.17 -33.33 -12.28
N GLN A 457 -13.36 -32.88 -13.26
CA GLN A 457 -13.36 -33.46 -14.61
C GLN A 457 -12.79 -34.88 -14.62
N MET A 458 -11.68 -35.12 -13.91
CA MET A 458 -11.05 -36.45 -13.83
C MET A 458 -11.94 -37.46 -13.11
N ALA A 459 -12.59 -37.08 -12.01
CA ALA A 459 -13.58 -37.93 -11.34
C ALA A 459 -14.78 -38.26 -12.26
N THR A 460 -15.22 -37.31 -13.09
CA THR A 460 -16.30 -37.52 -14.06
C THR A 460 -15.87 -38.50 -15.17
N ALA A 461 -14.66 -38.36 -15.70
CA ALA A 461 -14.09 -39.29 -16.68
C ALA A 461 -13.97 -40.71 -16.09
N GLN A 462 -13.38 -40.86 -14.90
CA GLN A 462 -13.23 -42.14 -14.22
C GLN A 462 -14.59 -42.82 -13.96
N ALA A 463 -15.59 -42.07 -13.50
CA ALA A 463 -16.95 -42.57 -13.29
C ALA A 463 -17.61 -43.03 -14.61
N LEU A 464 -17.35 -42.35 -15.74
CA LEU A 464 -17.85 -42.75 -17.05
C LEU A 464 -17.16 -44.03 -17.57
N THR A 465 -15.83 -44.15 -17.44
CA THR A 465 -15.10 -45.38 -17.82
C THR A 465 -15.58 -46.57 -17.00
N GLN A 466 -15.65 -46.44 -15.68
CA GLN A 466 -16.18 -47.48 -14.78
C GLN A 466 -17.64 -47.81 -15.10
N LYS A 467 -18.48 -46.83 -15.42
CA LYS A 467 -19.88 -47.07 -15.80
C LYS A 467 -20.00 -47.79 -17.14
N ALA A 468 -19.15 -47.48 -18.12
CA ALA A 468 -19.12 -48.18 -19.40
C ALA A 468 -18.69 -49.65 -19.22
N GLU A 469 -17.62 -49.90 -18.45
CA GLU A 469 -17.15 -51.25 -18.14
C GLU A 469 -18.16 -52.05 -17.31
N ALA A 470 -18.76 -51.44 -16.27
CA ALA A 470 -19.82 -52.03 -15.46
C ALA A 470 -21.10 -52.31 -16.25
N THR A 471 -21.41 -51.51 -17.27
CA THR A 471 -22.55 -51.77 -18.17
C THR A 471 -22.23 -52.96 -19.10
N LYS A 472 -21.02 -53.02 -19.65
CA LYS A 472 -20.56 -54.10 -20.55
C LYS A 472 -20.45 -55.44 -19.81
N SER A 473 -19.92 -55.46 -18.59
CA SER A 473 -19.87 -56.64 -17.73
C SER A 473 -21.25 -56.99 -17.18
N GLY A 474 -22.02 -56.02 -16.70
CA GLY A 474 -23.38 -56.24 -16.17
C GLY A 474 -24.38 -56.75 -17.20
N LEU A 475 -24.27 -56.38 -18.48
CA LEU A 475 -25.09 -56.98 -19.54
C LEU A 475 -24.63 -58.42 -19.84
N ARG A 476 -23.32 -58.66 -19.95
CA ARG A 476 -22.75 -60.01 -20.14
C ARG A 476 -23.18 -60.96 -19.02
N GLU A 477 -23.12 -60.49 -17.77
CA GLU A 477 -23.49 -61.27 -16.59
C GLU A 477 -25.02 -61.48 -16.50
N LYS A 478 -25.84 -60.49 -16.87
CA LYS A 478 -27.31 -60.68 -16.99
C LYS A 478 -27.69 -61.70 -18.06
N VAL A 479 -27.07 -61.65 -19.24
CA VAL A 479 -27.33 -62.61 -20.32
C VAL A 479 -26.89 -64.01 -19.89
N LEU A 480 -25.68 -64.17 -19.35
CA LEU A 480 -25.19 -65.45 -18.82
C LEU A 480 -26.07 -65.98 -17.68
N LYS A 481 -26.46 -65.16 -16.70
CA LYS A 481 -27.41 -65.56 -15.63
C LYS A 481 -28.81 -65.89 -16.15
N SER A 482 -29.26 -65.29 -17.26
CA SER A 482 -30.54 -65.66 -17.88
C SER A 482 -30.48 -67.00 -18.63
N LEU A 483 -29.28 -67.44 -19.00
CA LEU A 483 -28.98 -68.72 -19.65
C LEU A 483 -28.47 -69.79 -18.67
N ASP A 484 -28.23 -69.45 -17.41
CA ASP A 484 -27.78 -70.37 -16.35
C ASP A 484 -28.95 -71.16 -15.74
N ARG A 485 -29.79 -71.75 -16.60
CA ARG A 485 -30.86 -72.68 -16.25
C ARG A 485 -30.57 -74.06 -16.84
N PRO A 486 -31.13 -75.16 -16.29
CA PRO A 486 -30.79 -76.51 -16.73
C PRO A 486 -30.93 -76.74 -18.24
N GLU A 487 -31.90 -76.09 -18.88
CA GLU A 487 -32.29 -76.32 -20.27
C GLU A 487 -31.54 -75.41 -21.26
N THR A 488 -31.11 -74.23 -20.81
CA THR A 488 -30.40 -73.21 -21.62
C THR A 488 -28.88 -73.21 -21.41
N ARG A 489 -28.37 -73.89 -20.38
CA ARG A 489 -26.93 -73.98 -20.05
C ARG A 489 -26.03 -74.40 -21.22
N GLN A 490 -26.52 -75.26 -22.10
CA GLN A 490 -25.78 -75.71 -23.30
C GLN A 490 -25.37 -74.59 -24.27
N PHE A 491 -26.02 -73.41 -24.21
CA PHE A 491 -25.68 -72.27 -25.07
C PHE A 491 -24.61 -71.35 -24.45
N ILE A 492 -24.24 -71.53 -23.17
CA ILE A 492 -23.24 -70.71 -22.47
C ILE A 492 -21.87 -70.70 -23.18
N PRO A 493 -21.29 -71.84 -23.60
CA PRO A 493 -19.98 -71.83 -24.29
C PRO A 493 -20.01 -71.05 -25.61
N LEU A 494 -21.14 -71.07 -26.32
CA LEU A 494 -21.30 -70.44 -27.62
C LEU A 494 -21.41 -68.91 -27.49
N VAL A 495 -22.07 -68.42 -26.43
CA VAL A 495 -22.06 -66.99 -26.05
C VAL A 495 -20.68 -66.55 -25.57
N GLN A 496 -19.98 -67.40 -24.81
CA GLN A 496 -18.63 -67.11 -24.31
C GLN A 496 -17.63 -66.98 -25.47
N ALA A 497 -17.69 -67.86 -26.47
CA ALA A 497 -16.85 -67.81 -27.66
C ALA A 497 -17.12 -66.56 -28.53
N GLN A 498 -18.39 -66.22 -28.80
CA GLN A 498 -18.75 -65.07 -29.64
C GLN A 498 -18.63 -63.70 -28.94
N THR A 499 -18.31 -63.68 -27.65
CA THR A 499 -18.05 -62.45 -26.87
C THR A 499 -16.61 -62.35 -26.36
N ALA A 500 -15.70 -63.17 -26.90
CA ALA A 500 -14.26 -63.06 -26.66
C ALA A 500 -13.70 -61.70 -27.15
N PRO A 501 -12.60 -61.20 -26.56
CA PRO A 501 -11.86 -60.06 -27.12
C PRO A 501 -11.34 -60.39 -28.53
N PRO A 502 -11.05 -59.36 -29.37
CA PRO A 502 -10.46 -59.59 -30.70
C PRO A 502 -9.10 -60.30 -30.60
N GLU A 503 -8.66 -60.87 -31.73
CA GLU A 503 -7.37 -61.56 -31.83
C GLU A 503 -6.22 -60.68 -31.32
N ARG A 504 -5.31 -61.30 -30.56
CA ARG A 504 -4.17 -60.60 -29.95
C ARG A 504 -3.15 -60.21 -31.00
N ASP A 505 -2.91 -58.91 -31.12
CA ASP A 505 -1.73 -58.39 -31.79
C ASP A 505 -0.51 -58.52 -30.86
N ILE A 506 0.17 -59.66 -30.95
CA ILE A 506 1.32 -60.01 -30.10
C ILE A 506 2.40 -58.94 -30.19
N TRP A 507 2.66 -58.39 -31.39
CA TRP A 507 3.67 -57.35 -31.57
C TRP A 507 3.32 -56.07 -30.81
N ALA A 508 2.08 -55.59 -30.92
CA ALA A 508 1.65 -54.38 -30.21
C ALA A 508 1.55 -54.58 -28.68
N GLU A 509 1.25 -55.80 -28.20
CA GLU A 509 1.30 -56.13 -26.78
C GLU A 509 2.74 -56.09 -26.23
N GLN A 510 3.72 -56.69 -26.93
CA GLN A 510 5.13 -56.67 -26.54
C GLN A 510 5.75 -55.26 -26.64
N ALA A 511 5.44 -54.53 -27.71
CA ALA A 511 5.86 -53.14 -27.89
C ALA A 511 5.41 -52.25 -26.73
N LEU A 512 4.16 -52.40 -26.28
CA LEU A 512 3.60 -51.66 -25.16
C LEU A 512 4.27 -52.00 -23.82
N GLU A 513 4.65 -53.26 -23.61
CA GLU A 513 5.35 -53.68 -22.39
C GLU A 513 6.82 -53.22 -22.38
N LEU A 514 7.52 -53.29 -23.51
CA LEU A 514 8.88 -52.74 -23.66
C LEU A 514 8.89 -51.22 -23.37
N VAL A 515 7.91 -50.47 -23.88
CA VAL A 515 7.76 -49.04 -23.59
C VAL A 515 7.42 -48.79 -22.12
N ARG A 516 6.57 -49.60 -21.47
CA ARG A 516 6.29 -49.46 -20.02
C ARG A 516 7.55 -49.64 -19.19
N GLN A 517 8.30 -50.72 -19.44
CA GLN A 517 9.55 -51.00 -18.73
C GLN A 517 10.58 -49.90 -18.99
N GLY A 518 10.80 -49.53 -20.26
CA GLY A 518 11.76 -48.48 -20.59
C GLY A 518 11.37 -47.09 -20.04
N ARG A 519 10.08 -46.79 -19.88
CA ARG A 519 9.62 -45.57 -19.18
C ARG A 519 9.89 -45.62 -17.68
N TYR A 520 9.79 -46.79 -17.05
CA TYR A 520 10.20 -46.98 -15.67
C TYR A 520 11.72 -46.82 -15.52
N ASP A 521 12.50 -47.45 -16.39
CA ASP A 521 13.96 -47.34 -16.39
C ASP A 521 14.43 -45.90 -16.65
N LEU A 522 13.76 -45.17 -17.55
CA LEU A 522 14.05 -43.73 -17.77
C LEU A 522 13.70 -42.89 -16.53
N SER A 523 12.71 -43.29 -15.73
CA SER A 523 12.42 -42.60 -14.47
C SER A 523 13.50 -42.78 -13.40
N LEU A 524 14.34 -43.81 -13.54
CA LEU A 524 15.50 -44.08 -12.69
C LEU A 524 16.80 -43.49 -13.29
N ASP A 525 16.92 -43.39 -14.61
CA ASP A 525 18.04 -42.75 -15.31
C ASP A 525 17.96 -41.21 -15.24
N HIS A 526 18.47 -40.67 -14.12
CA HIS A 526 18.49 -39.23 -13.85
C HIS A 526 19.39 -38.45 -14.82
N GLU A 527 20.41 -39.10 -15.39
CA GLU A 527 21.35 -38.49 -16.33
C GLU A 527 20.69 -38.27 -17.69
N ARG A 528 20.09 -39.31 -18.28
CA ARG A 528 19.35 -39.18 -19.55
C ARG A 528 18.10 -38.32 -19.41
N LEU A 529 17.41 -38.34 -18.26
CA LEU A 529 16.33 -37.37 -17.99
C LEU A 529 16.83 -35.93 -17.94
N THR A 530 18.03 -35.69 -17.44
CA THR A 530 18.63 -34.36 -17.42
C THR A 530 19.09 -33.95 -18.83
N ALA A 531 19.68 -34.86 -19.59
CA ALA A 531 20.02 -34.63 -21.00
C ALA A 531 18.79 -34.25 -21.83
N LEU A 532 17.69 -35.01 -21.76
CA LEU A 532 16.43 -34.67 -22.45
C LEU A 532 15.88 -33.29 -22.06
N ARG A 533 16.02 -32.87 -20.80
CA ARG A 533 15.62 -31.52 -20.33
C ARG A 533 16.56 -30.44 -20.84
N ASN A 534 17.85 -30.71 -20.98
CA ASN A 534 18.82 -29.78 -21.56
C ASN A 534 18.56 -29.55 -23.06
N LEU A 535 17.91 -30.49 -23.75
CA LEU A 535 17.35 -30.32 -25.11
C LEU A 535 16.04 -29.50 -25.15
N GLY A 536 15.61 -28.92 -24.02
CA GLY A 536 14.39 -28.11 -23.92
C GLY A 536 13.09 -28.90 -23.68
N LEU A 537 13.12 -30.24 -23.68
CA LEU A 537 11.91 -31.05 -23.50
C LEU A 537 11.41 -31.00 -22.05
N ARG A 538 10.21 -30.46 -21.85
CA ARG A 538 9.55 -30.36 -20.55
C ARG A 538 9.06 -31.75 -20.07
N PRO A 539 9.00 -32.01 -18.74
CA PRO A 539 8.60 -33.32 -18.21
C PRO A 539 7.22 -33.81 -18.65
N VAL A 540 6.29 -32.91 -19.01
CA VAL A 540 4.97 -33.27 -19.57
C VAL A 540 5.12 -33.76 -21.02
N THR A 541 5.96 -33.09 -21.82
CA THR A 541 6.27 -33.48 -23.21
C THR A 541 6.92 -34.84 -23.27
N ILE A 542 7.97 -35.09 -22.47
CA ILE A 542 8.63 -36.41 -22.35
C ILE A 542 7.61 -37.51 -22.02
N LYS A 543 6.63 -37.23 -21.14
CA LYS A 543 5.56 -38.17 -20.79
C LYS A 543 4.55 -38.41 -21.90
N ARG A 544 4.16 -37.38 -22.65
CA ARG A 544 3.21 -37.44 -23.78
C ARG A 544 3.81 -38.13 -25.01
N ALA A 545 5.09 -37.86 -25.28
CA ALA A 545 5.90 -38.50 -26.33
C ALA A 545 6.21 -39.98 -26.05
N MET A 546 5.83 -40.49 -24.86
CA MET A 546 6.03 -41.88 -24.43
C MET A 546 7.50 -42.34 -24.40
N LEU A 547 8.44 -41.40 -24.30
CA LEU A 547 9.87 -41.70 -24.30
C LEU A 547 10.24 -42.64 -23.16
N GLY A 548 10.97 -43.70 -23.50
CA GLY A 548 11.58 -44.63 -22.56
C GLY A 548 13.08 -44.78 -22.80
N VAL A 549 13.75 -45.62 -22.03
CA VAL A 549 15.15 -45.99 -22.24
C VAL A 549 15.30 -47.50 -22.15
N LEU A 550 16.15 -48.07 -23.00
CA LEU A 550 16.70 -49.40 -22.80
C LEU A 550 18.10 -49.23 -22.19
N PRO A 551 18.31 -49.55 -20.90
CA PRO A 551 19.55 -49.19 -20.20
C PRO A 551 20.75 -50.07 -20.58
N ARG A 552 20.51 -51.24 -21.17
CA ARG A 552 21.52 -52.18 -21.64
C ARG A 552 21.04 -52.92 -22.88
N GLU A 553 21.97 -53.49 -23.64
CA GLU A 553 21.65 -54.39 -24.74
C GLU A 553 20.78 -55.56 -24.22
N THR A 554 19.69 -55.86 -24.95
CA THR A 554 18.65 -56.81 -24.52
C THR A 554 18.40 -57.85 -25.61
N PRO A 555 18.33 -59.16 -25.29
CA PRO A 555 18.00 -60.19 -26.27
C PRO A 555 16.68 -59.92 -26.99
N PHE A 556 16.64 -60.15 -28.29
CA PHE A 556 15.43 -60.05 -29.11
C PHE A 556 15.06 -61.43 -29.64
N SER A 557 13.87 -61.92 -29.30
CA SER A 557 13.32 -63.16 -29.83
C SER A 557 12.17 -62.84 -30.80
N PRO A 558 12.36 -62.99 -32.12
CA PRO A 558 11.31 -62.71 -33.11
C PRO A 558 10.01 -63.49 -32.86
N GLU A 559 10.12 -64.74 -32.39
CA GLU A 559 8.99 -65.62 -32.09
C GLU A 559 8.11 -65.08 -30.95
N GLU A 560 8.72 -64.50 -29.90
CA GLU A 560 7.99 -63.90 -28.77
C GLU A 560 7.23 -62.62 -29.15
N TRP A 561 7.64 -61.99 -30.26
CA TRP A 561 7.01 -60.80 -30.86
C TRP A 561 6.05 -61.15 -32.01
N GLY A 562 5.83 -62.44 -32.29
CA GLY A 562 4.92 -62.91 -33.34
C GLY A 562 5.46 -62.76 -34.77
N LEU A 563 6.78 -62.72 -34.95
CA LEU A 563 7.46 -62.57 -36.24
C LEU A 563 8.00 -63.91 -36.75
N GLU A 564 8.05 -64.09 -38.08
CA GLU A 564 8.68 -65.27 -38.70
C GLU A 564 10.20 -65.27 -38.48
N GLN A 565 10.82 -66.46 -38.50
CA GLN A 565 12.24 -66.66 -38.14
C GLN A 565 13.21 -65.91 -39.06
N ALA A 566 13.62 -64.71 -38.62
CA ALA A 566 14.74 -63.96 -39.16
C ALA A 566 15.90 -63.92 -38.14
N LEU A 567 17.13 -63.98 -38.63
CA LEU A 567 18.32 -63.74 -37.81
C LEU A 567 18.41 -62.23 -37.52
N VAL A 568 18.19 -61.85 -36.26
CA VAL A 568 18.23 -60.45 -35.80
C VAL A 568 19.24 -60.32 -34.65
N ALA A 569 20.04 -59.25 -34.68
CA ALA A 569 20.89 -58.85 -33.56
C ALA A 569 20.07 -58.43 -32.31
N PRO A 570 20.64 -58.53 -31.10
CA PRO A 570 19.99 -58.02 -29.89
C PRO A 570 19.71 -56.50 -29.97
N LEU A 571 18.70 -56.03 -29.24
CA LEU A 571 18.33 -54.62 -29.22
C LEU A 571 19.38 -53.81 -28.41
N PRO A 572 20.02 -52.78 -29.00
CA PRO A 572 21.05 -52.00 -28.34
C PRO A 572 20.49 -51.07 -27.25
N ALA A 573 21.33 -50.71 -26.28
CA ALA A 573 20.99 -49.72 -25.26
C ALA A 573 20.77 -48.33 -25.89
N GLY A 574 19.66 -47.66 -25.58
CA GLY A 574 19.28 -46.41 -26.25
C GLY A 574 17.99 -45.77 -25.74
N LEU A 575 17.64 -44.60 -26.28
CA LEU A 575 16.34 -43.96 -26.07
C LEU A 575 15.27 -44.67 -26.92
N ILE A 576 14.09 -44.92 -26.36
CA ILE A 576 12.94 -45.52 -27.06
C ILE A 576 12.02 -44.40 -27.57
N LEU A 577 11.87 -44.33 -28.90
CA LEU A 577 10.95 -43.44 -29.62
C LEU A 577 9.73 -44.25 -30.08
N VAL A 578 8.52 -43.69 -29.93
CA VAL A 578 7.25 -44.41 -30.13
C VAL A 578 6.31 -43.68 -31.09
N ALA A 579 5.71 -44.39 -32.04
CA ALA A 579 4.55 -43.92 -32.79
C ALA A 579 3.35 -44.88 -32.62
N HIS A 580 2.15 -44.32 -32.55
CA HIS A 580 0.91 -45.03 -32.26
C HIS A 580 -0.25 -44.50 -33.12
N VAL A 581 -1.22 -45.37 -33.42
CA VAL A 581 -2.49 -45.01 -34.07
C VAL A 581 -3.63 -45.42 -33.14
N GLY A 582 -4.35 -44.43 -32.62
CA GLY A 582 -5.31 -44.66 -31.54
C GLY A 582 -4.62 -45.32 -30.32
N PRO A 583 -5.18 -46.41 -29.76
CA PRO A 583 -4.61 -47.10 -28.61
C PRO A 583 -3.53 -48.13 -28.98
N ARG A 584 -3.25 -48.36 -30.27
CA ARG A 584 -2.33 -49.39 -30.77
C ARG A 584 -0.97 -48.78 -31.08
N MET A 585 0.10 -49.36 -30.54
CA MET A 585 1.47 -49.03 -30.96
C MET A 585 1.72 -49.63 -32.34
N VAL A 586 2.39 -48.87 -33.21
CA VAL A 586 2.65 -49.29 -34.60
C VAL A 586 4.13 -49.21 -35.00
N LYS A 587 4.95 -48.42 -34.30
CA LYS A 587 6.39 -48.28 -34.61
C LYS A 587 7.21 -47.96 -33.37
N LEU A 588 8.35 -48.64 -33.24
CA LEU A 588 9.37 -48.37 -32.23
C LEU A 588 10.73 -48.15 -32.90
N VAL A 589 11.46 -47.14 -32.42
CA VAL A 589 12.84 -46.84 -32.82
C VAL A 589 13.71 -46.71 -31.57
N LEU A 590 14.92 -47.26 -31.62
CA LEU A 590 15.93 -47.16 -30.57
C LEU A 590 17.06 -46.24 -31.03
N ARG A 591 17.35 -45.19 -30.26
CA ARG A 591 18.50 -44.28 -30.49
C ARG A 591 19.64 -44.60 -29.52
N PRO A 592 20.69 -45.33 -29.94
CA PRO A 592 21.89 -45.52 -29.14
C PRO A 592 22.82 -44.30 -29.23
N GLY A 593 23.57 -44.00 -28.17
CA GLY A 593 24.58 -42.94 -28.17
C GLY A 593 24.00 -41.54 -27.90
N ASP A 594 24.35 -40.57 -28.74
CA ASP A 594 23.95 -39.17 -28.60
C ASP A 594 22.45 -39.00 -28.91
N LEU A 595 21.73 -38.29 -28.04
CA LEU A 595 20.30 -38.03 -28.22
C LEU A 595 20.01 -37.10 -29.40
N ASN A 596 20.98 -36.26 -29.77
CA ASN A 596 20.89 -35.31 -30.87
C ASN A 596 21.21 -35.91 -32.25
N ASP A 597 21.72 -37.15 -32.32
CA ASP A 597 22.13 -37.78 -33.57
C ASP A 597 21.12 -38.88 -34.01
N PRO A 598 20.20 -38.60 -34.95
CA PRO A 598 19.29 -39.60 -35.49
C PRO A 598 19.97 -40.61 -36.43
N SER A 599 21.25 -40.43 -36.80
CA SER A 599 21.91 -41.30 -37.79
C SER A 599 22.16 -42.73 -37.29
N ALA A 600 22.11 -42.94 -35.96
CA ALA A 600 22.25 -44.24 -35.31
C ALA A 600 20.91 -44.95 -35.02
N ASP A 601 19.77 -44.37 -35.41
CA ASP A 601 18.42 -44.89 -35.10
C ASP A 601 18.17 -46.30 -35.68
N LEU A 602 17.90 -47.27 -34.80
CA LEU A 602 17.53 -48.63 -35.15
C LEU A 602 16.01 -48.82 -35.06
N VAL A 603 15.36 -49.13 -36.18
CA VAL A 603 13.93 -49.51 -36.21
C VAL A 603 13.77 -50.92 -35.64
N VAL A 604 12.90 -51.09 -34.64
CA VAL A 604 12.63 -52.41 -34.05
C VAL A 604 11.88 -53.29 -35.07
N PRO A 605 12.31 -54.55 -35.33
CA PRO A 605 11.65 -55.43 -36.28
C PRO A 605 10.15 -55.61 -36.01
N GLY A 606 9.36 -55.69 -37.08
CA GLY A 606 7.89 -55.73 -37.02
C GLY A 606 7.21 -54.37 -36.88
N SER A 607 7.98 -53.28 -36.69
CA SER A 607 7.43 -51.92 -36.78
C SER A 607 6.85 -51.64 -38.18
N GLN A 608 5.72 -50.96 -38.21
CA GLN A 608 5.04 -50.50 -39.42
C GLN A 608 5.55 -49.12 -39.87
N ASP A 609 5.29 -48.76 -41.12
CA ASP A 609 5.64 -47.46 -41.71
C ASP A 609 4.72 -46.33 -41.25
N ALA A 610 4.83 -45.98 -39.97
CA ALA A 610 4.13 -44.87 -39.34
C ALA A 610 5.03 -43.63 -39.16
N VAL A 611 4.38 -42.47 -39.09
CA VAL A 611 4.98 -41.15 -38.86
C VAL A 611 5.07 -40.84 -37.36
N PHE A 612 6.17 -40.22 -36.92
CA PHE A 612 6.25 -39.61 -35.58
C PHE A 612 5.61 -38.22 -35.61
N GLY A 613 4.35 -38.15 -35.16
CA GLY A 613 3.55 -36.92 -35.16
C GLY A 613 3.21 -36.42 -33.76
N ALA A 614 3.31 -35.10 -33.56
CA ALA A 614 2.90 -34.41 -32.34
C ALA A 614 1.78 -33.40 -32.67
N GLY A 615 0.61 -33.56 -32.03
CA GLY A 615 -0.51 -32.62 -32.16
C GLY A 615 -1.20 -32.56 -33.53
N LEU A 616 -0.96 -33.56 -34.40
CA LEU A 616 -1.56 -33.67 -35.73
C LEU A 616 -3.10 -33.79 -35.67
N SER A 617 -3.80 -33.01 -36.49
CA SER A 617 -5.25 -33.06 -36.66
C SER A 617 -5.66 -32.38 -37.98
N PRO A 618 -6.71 -32.84 -38.68
CA PRO A 618 -7.17 -32.24 -39.93
C PRO A 618 -7.37 -30.72 -39.84
N GLY A 619 -6.94 -29.99 -40.87
CA GLY A 619 -7.12 -28.53 -40.98
C GLY A 619 -6.15 -27.64 -40.18
N LYS A 620 -5.17 -28.21 -39.45
CA LYS A 620 -4.06 -27.44 -38.87
C LYS A 620 -2.92 -27.26 -39.88
N VAL A 621 -2.21 -26.12 -39.79
CA VAL A 621 -0.88 -25.99 -40.41
C VAL A 621 0.04 -27.05 -39.80
N VAL A 622 0.78 -27.76 -40.65
CA VAL A 622 1.74 -28.79 -40.22
C VAL A 622 3.16 -28.28 -40.43
N ILE A 623 4.01 -28.42 -39.41
CA ILE A 623 5.45 -28.18 -39.50
C ILE A 623 6.14 -29.53 -39.67
N ARG A 624 6.85 -29.71 -40.78
CA ARG A 624 7.72 -30.87 -41.01
C ARG A 624 9.11 -30.57 -40.45
N VAL A 625 9.60 -31.47 -39.62
CA VAL A 625 10.96 -31.48 -39.06
C VAL A 625 11.72 -32.74 -39.50
N ALA A 626 13.02 -32.77 -39.27
CA ALA A 626 13.86 -33.94 -39.52
C ALA A 626 13.74 -35.00 -38.41
N ASP A 627 13.65 -34.58 -37.14
CA ASP A 627 13.78 -35.47 -35.99
C ASP A 627 12.49 -35.64 -35.14
N PRO A 628 12.19 -36.85 -34.59
CA PRO A 628 11.04 -37.06 -33.71
C PRO A 628 11.01 -36.22 -32.43
N LEU A 629 12.16 -35.93 -31.80
CA LEU A 629 12.25 -35.06 -30.62
C LEU A 629 12.01 -33.60 -30.99
N GLU A 630 12.48 -33.15 -32.15
CA GLU A 630 12.16 -31.83 -32.70
C GLU A 630 10.65 -31.66 -32.90
N ALA A 631 9.93 -32.69 -33.34
CA ALA A 631 8.48 -32.60 -33.53
C ALA A 631 7.74 -32.34 -32.21
N TRP A 632 8.18 -33.01 -31.14
CA TRP A 632 7.64 -32.80 -29.80
C TRP A 632 8.06 -31.45 -29.19
N LEU A 633 9.26 -30.94 -29.48
CA LEU A 633 9.67 -29.60 -29.07
C LEU A 633 8.87 -28.49 -29.80
N VAL A 634 8.63 -28.66 -31.10
CA VAL A 634 7.80 -27.72 -31.89
C VAL A 634 6.36 -27.71 -31.39
N GLU A 635 5.72 -28.86 -31.14
CA GLU A 635 4.38 -28.90 -30.53
C GLU A 635 4.37 -28.27 -29.13
N GLN A 636 5.42 -28.52 -28.35
CA GLN A 636 5.55 -28.05 -26.98
C GLN A 636 5.52 -26.52 -26.90
N ASP A 637 6.26 -25.83 -27.78
CA ASP A 637 6.45 -24.38 -27.71
C ASP A 637 5.48 -23.62 -28.63
N ALA A 638 5.17 -24.11 -29.83
CA ALA A 638 4.14 -23.53 -30.71
C ALA A 638 2.69 -23.94 -30.34
N GLY A 639 2.50 -24.72 -29.28
CA GLY A 639 1.18 -25.05 -28.73
C GLY A 639 0.20 -25.67 -29.74
N ASP A 640 -1.10 -25.45 -29.55
CA ASP A 640 -2.13 -25.97 -30.46
C ASP A 640 -2.25 -25.17 -31.77
N TYR A 641 -1.35 -24.23 -32.08
CA TYR A 641 -1.40 -23.43 -33.32
C TYR A 641 -1.08 -24.30 -34.56
N VAL A 642 -0.20 -25.29 -34.39
CA VAL A 642 0.30 -26.17 -35.44
C VAL A 642 0.19 -27.64 -35.02
N GLY A 643 0.37 -28.54 -35.98
CA GLY A 643 0.83 -29.91 -35.73
C GLY A 643 2.28 -30.04 -36.20
N ALA A 644 3.04 -30.98 -35.65
CA ALA A 644 4.42 -31.25 -36.07
C ALA A 644 4.58 -32.72 -36.47
N ALA A 645 5.37 -32.99 -37.51
CA ALA A 645 5.65 -34.34 -37.99
C ALA A 645 7.13 -34.49 -38.38
N ALA A 646 7.78 -35.52 -37.84
CA ALA A 646 9.11 -35.93 -38.30
C ALA A 646 8.95 -36.87 -39.50
N LEU A 647 9.43 -36.42 -40.66
CA LEU A 647 9.22 -37.10 -41.94
C LEU A 647 10.53 -37.12 -42.75
N PRO A 648 10.92 -38.27 -43.34
CA PRO A 648 12.01 -38.34 -44.32
C PRO A 648 11.62 -37.59 -45.60
N ALA A 649 12.60 -37.22 -46.43
CA ALA A 649 12.31 -36.55 -47.70
C ALA A 649 11.53 -37.49 -48.64
N PRO A 650 10.59 -37.00 -49.48
CA PRO A 650 9.79 -37.82 -50.40
C PRO A 650 10.58 -38.67 -51.40
N ASN A 651 11.88 -38.40 -51.55
CA ASN A 651 12.77 -39.03 -52.50
C ASN A 651 13.75 -40.05 -51.84
N THR A 652 13.67 -40.26 -50.52
CA THR A 652 14.59 -41.15 -49.79
C THR A 652 14.25 -42.63 -50.03
N PRO A 653 15.18 -43.47 -50.54
CA PRO A 653 14.93 -44.90 -50.72
C PRO A 653 15.10 -45.72 -49.42
N PRO A 654 14.37 -46.84 -49.24
CA PRO A 654 13.22 -47.25 -50.04
C PRO A 654 12.02 -46.34 -49.72
N GLY A 655 11.37 -45.79 -50.76
CA GLY A 655 10.23 -44.90 -50.57
C GLY A 655 9.02 -45.66 -50.03
N THR A 656 8.91 -45.72 -48.70
CA THR A 656 7.81 -46.40 -48.02
C THR A 656 6.54 -45.52 -48.05
N PRO A 657 5.38 -46.06 -48.48
CA PRO A 657 4.15 -45.29 -48.50
C PRO A 657 3.78 -44.82 -47.10
N LEU A 658 3.47 -43.53 -46.97
CA LEU A 658 2.87 -42.99 -45.75
C LEU A 658 1.57 -43.74 -45.42
N ASP A 659 1.33 -43.96 -44.13
CA ASP A 659 0.05 -44.49 -43.69
C ASP A 659 -1.10 -43.57 -44.16
N LYS A 660 -2.24 -44.17 -44.49
CA LYS A 660 -3.36 -43.44 -45.14
C LYS A 660 -3.91 -42.29 -44.30
N GLU A 661 -3.72 -42.33 -42.98
CA GLU A 661 -4.26 -41.34 -42.06
C GLU A 661 -3.32 -40.12 -41.98
N ALA A 662 -2.00 -40.34 -41.82
CA ALA A 662 -0.99 -39.30 -41.91
C ALA A 662 -0.93 -38.65 -43.30
N ALA A 663 -1.01 -39.45 -44.38
CA ALA A 663 -1.10 -38.93 -45.75
C ALA A 663 -2.30 -38.01 -45.92
N SER A 664 -3.49 -38.43 -45.47
CA SER A 664 -4.71 -37.62 -45.53
C SER A 664 -4.61 -36.33 -44.70
N VAL A 665 -3.96 -36.37 -43.53
CA VAL A 665 -3.75 -35.16 -42.70
C VAL A 665 -2.78 -34.17 -43.36
N LEU A 666 -1.74 -34.66 -44.05
CA LEU A 666 -0.80 -33.80 -44.80
C LEU A 666 -1.43 -33.20 -46.06
N GLU A 667 -2.22 -33.98 -46.80
CA GLU A 667 -3.01 -33.50 -47.95
C GLU A 667 -4.07 -32.47 -47.54
N ALA A 668 -4.72 -32.65 -46.39
CA ALA A 668 -5.72 -31.74 -45.84
C ALA A 668 -5.15 -30.56 -45.03
N ALA A 669 -3.82 -30.43 -44.94
CA ALA A 669 -3.18 -29.31 -44.22
C ALA A 669 -3.24 -28.02 -45.07
N PRO A 670 -3.73 -26.88 -44.53
CA PRO A 670 -3.82 -25.62 -45.29
C PRO A 670 -2.45 -25.06 -45.72
N ARG A 671 -1.39 -25.31 -44.94
CA ARG A 671 0.03 -25.05 -45.27
C ARG A 671 0.89 -26.16 -44.66
N LEU A 672 1.95 -26.54 -45.37
CA LEU A 672 2.98 -27.47 -44.88
C LEU A 672 4.33 -26.74 -44.80
N LEU A 673 4.72 -26.29 -43.61
CA LEU A 673 5.97 -25.57 -43.40
C LEU A 673 7.11 -26.58 -43.22
N VAL A 674 8.09 -26.57 -44.13
CA VAL A 674 9.20 -27.52 -44.15
C VAL A 674 10.44 -26.86 -43.54
N VAL A 675 10.86 -27.30 -42.36
CA VAL A 675 12.12 -26.84 -41.75
C VAL A 675 13.29 -27.28 -42.63
N LEU A 676 14.17 -26.33 -42.98
CA LEU A 676 15.35 -26.54 -43.81
C LEU A 676 16.63 -26.47 -42.98
N TYR A 677 17.51 -27.45 -43.17
CA TYR A 677 18.72 -27.64 -42.36
C TYR A 677 20.02 -27.36 -43.16
N SER A 678 19.94 -27.33 -44.50
CA SER A 678 21.08 -27.11 -45.40
C SER A 678 21.66 -25.69 -45.34
N ARG A 679 22.98 -25.59 -45.49
CA ARG A 679 23.72 -24.31 -45.43
C ARG A 679 23.90 -23.67 -46.81
N GLY A 680 23.00 -22.75 -47.17
CA GLY A 680 23.14 -21.90 -48.36
C GLY A 680 21.94 -21.99 -49.30
N GLN A 681 21.67 -20.92 -50.04
CA GLN A 681 20.41 -20.76 -50.76
C GLN A 681 20.17 -21.82 -51.85
N GLN A 682 21.23 -22.25 -52.56
CA GLN A 682 21.13 -23.32 -53.56
C GLN A 682 20.87 -24.70 -52.94
N ASP A 683 21.40 -24.98 -51.75
CA ASP A 683 21.24 -26.30 -51.13
C ASP A 683 19.93 -26.38 -50.34
N MET A 684 19.47 -25.28 -49.73
CA MET A 684 18.09 -25.15 -49.23
C MET A 684 17.06 -25.36 -50.35
N GLN A 685 17.31 -24.83 -51.56
CA GLN A 685 16.44 -25.07 -52.72
C GLN A 685 16.39 -26.56 -53.07
N LYS A 686 17.54 -27.25 -53.13
CA LYS A 686 17.61 -28.71 -53.40
C LYS A 686 16.94 -29.56 -52.31
N GLU A 687 17.04 -29.16 -51.04
CA GLU A 687 16.38 -29.82 -49.92
C GLU A 687 14.85 -29.66 -49.99
N PHE A 688 14.37 -28.51 -50.45
CA PHE A 688 12.95 -28.17 -50.51
C PHE A 688 12.22 -28.66 -51.77
N GLU A 689 12.88 -28.69 -52.93
CA GLU A 689 12.27 -29.06 -54.23
C GLU A 689 11.48 -30.40 -54.20
N PRO A 690 11.95 -31.48 -53.53
CA PRO A 690 11.19 -32.73 -53.35
C PRO A 690 9.83 -32.52 -52.69
N TRP A 691 9.79 -31.69 -51.65
CA TRP A 691 8.59 -31.39 -50.88
C TRP A 691 7.59 -30.58 -51.69
N LYS A 692 8.06 -29.59 -52.45
CA LYS A 692 7.18 -28.77 -53.31
C LYS A 692 6.55 -29.59 -54.45
N LYS A 693 7.25 -30.62 -54.93
CA LYS A 693 6.76 -31.55 -55.94
C LYS A 693 5.76 -32.57 -55.37
N ALA A 694 5.98 -33.06 -54.14
CA ALA A 694 5.08 -34.01 -53.48
C ALA A 694 3.82 -33.33 -52.92
N TYR A 695 3.95 -32.12 -52.39
CA TYR A 695 2.89 -31.36 -51.74
C TYR A 695 2.89 -29.91 -52.26
N PRO A 696 1.97 -29.53 -53.17
CA PRO A 696 1.90 -28.18 -53.73
C PRO A 696 1.75 -27.06 -52.68
N GLN A 697 1.16 -27.38 -51.52
CA GLN A 697 1.00 -26.52 -50.35
C GLN A 697 2.25 -26.42 -49.43
N ALA A 698 3.37 -27.04 -49.81
CA ALA A 698 4.62 -26.93 -49.07
C ALA A 698 5.23 -25.52 -49.20
N GLU A 699 5.84 -25.03 -48.12
CA GLU A 699 6.57 -23.77 -48.03
C GLU A 699 7.88 -23.95 -47.22
N PRO A 700 8.97 -23.26 -47.57
CA PRO A 700 10.24 -23.39 -46.87
C PRO A 700 10.26 -22.57 -45.57
N LEU A 701 10.76 -23.16 -44.48
CA LEU A 701 10.93 -22.52 -43.18
C LEU A 701 12.40 -22.60 -42.75
N ALA A 702 13.13 -21.49 -42.89
CA ALA A 702 14.55 -21.41 -42.55
C ALA A 702 14.76 -21.10 -41.06
N LEU A 703 15.72 -21.79 -40.44
CA LEU A 703 16.09 -21.60 -39.03
C LEU A 703 16.78 -20.23 -38.79
N PRO A 704 16.58 -19.58 -37.62
CA PRO A 704 17.21 -18.30 -37.31
C PRO A 704 18.74 -18.38 -37.18
N GLU A 705 19.24 -19.53 -36.72
CA GLU A 705 20.66 -19.83 -36.63
C GLU A 705 21.08 -20.98 -37.56
N LYS A 706 22.38 -21.04 -37.90
CA LYS A 706 22.97 -22.05 -38.79
C LYS A 706 23.28 -23.40 -38.10
N SER A 707 22.41 -23.84 -37.18
CA SER A 707 22.51 -25.09 -36.40
C SER A 707 21.19 -25.87 -36.43
N ALA A 708 21.15 -27.09 -35.86
CA ALA A 708 19.91 -27.87 -35.75
C ALA A 708 18.85 -27.17 -34.87
N LEU A 709 17.58 -27.60 -34.93
CA LEU A 709 16.49 -26.92 -34.23
C LEU A 709 16.61 -27.08 -32.69
N LEU A 710 17.06 -28.25 -32.22
CA LEU A 710 17.39 -28.49 -30.81
C LEU A 710 18.54 -27.58 -30.32
N ASP A 711 19.62 -27.43 -31.10
CA ASP A 711 20.75 -26.54 -30.78
C ASP A 711 20.35 -25.07 -30.73
N ALA A 712 19.53 -24.62 -31.69
CA ALA A 712 19.05 -23.25 -31.75
C ALA A 712 18.21 -22.91 -30.50
N HIS A 713 17.31 -23.81 -30.10
CA HIS A 713 16.56 -23.67 -28.86
C HIS A 713 17.46 -23.63 -27.62
N GLY A 714 18.47 -24.51 -27.54
CA GLY A 714 19.44 -24.54 -26.43
C GLY A 714 20.24 -23.25 -26.25
N LYS A 715 20.40 -22.44 -27.31
CA LYS A 715 21.04 -21.11 -27.26
C LYS A 715 20.08 -19.96 -26.91
N GLY A 716 18.79 -20.25 -26.71
CA GLY A 716 17.78 -19.25 -26.34
C GLY A 716 16.99 -18.65 -27.51
N VAL A 717 16.97 -19.30 -28.69
CA VAL A 717 16.07 -18.89 -29.78
C VAL A 717 14.61 -19.15 -29.38
N ASP A 718 13.78 -18.11 -29.47
CA ASP A 718 12.34 -18.20 -29.19
C ASP A 718 11.62 -18.87 -30.37
N LEU A 719 11.37 -20.18 -30.24
CA LEU A 719 10.65 -20.97 -31.24
C LEU A 719 9.16 -20.58 -31.35
N GLU A 720 8.53 -20.08 -30.29
CA GLU A 720 7.12 -19.64 -30.31
C GLU A 720 7.01 -18.42 -31.23
N GLN A 721 7.87 -17.41 -31.04
CA GLN A 721 7.88 -16.21 -31.88
C GLN A 721 8.31 -16.50 -33.34
N TRP A 722 9.37 -17.30 -33.55
CA TRP A 722 9.85 -17.65 -34.89
C TRP A 722 8.77 -18.32 -35.76
N ILE A 723 7.96 -19.20 -35.16
CA ILE A 723 6.85 -19.87 -35.86
C ILE A 723 5.69 -18.90 -36.12
N LEU A 724 5.38 -17.99 -35.17
CA LEU A 724 4.35 -16.97 -35.37
C LEU A 724 4.71 -16.00 -36.51
N ASP A 725 5.98 -15.59 -36.61
CA ASP A 725 6.47 -14.73 -37.70
C ASP A 725 6.30 -15.40 -39.07
N ALA A 726 6.59 -16.70 -39.17
CA ALA A 726 6.42 -17.49 -40.39
C ALA A 726 4.93 -17.73 -40.79
N LEU A 727 4.02 -17.70 -39.81
CA LEU A 727 2.58 -17.78 -40.05
C LEU A 727 2.01 -16.44 -40.55
N GLY A 728 2.51 -15.31 -40.05
CA GLY A 728 2.13 -13.94 -40.47
C GLY A 728 0.73 -13.51 -39.98
N PRO A 729 0.45 -12.20 -39.85
CA PRO A 729 -0.67 -11.66 -39.03
C PRO A 729 -2.12 -11.97 -39.50
N ALA A 730 -2.28 -12.70 -40.60
CA ALA A 730 -3.58 -13.23 -41.04
C ALA A 730 -3.84 -14.68 -40.58
N GLN A 731 -2.80 -15.39 -40.11
CA GLN A 731 -2.86 -16.79 -39.62
C GLN A 731 -2.20 -16.94 -38.24
N ALA A 732 -1.18 -16.15 -37.92
CA ALA A 732 -0.84 -15.75 -36.56
C ALA A 732 -1.84 -14.68 -36.08
N PRO A 733 -2.37 -14.75 -34.84
CA PRO A 733 -3.41 -13.84 -34.37
C PRO A 733 -2.86 -12.42 -34.12
N PHE A 734 -3.61 -11.42 -34.59
CA PHE A 734 -3.49 -10.02 -34.17
C PHE A 734 -3.65 -9.89 -32.64
N VAL A 735 -2.68 -9.27 -31.96
CA VAL A 735 -2.67 -9.08 -30.49
C VAL A 735 -2.73 -7.59 -30.13
N PRO A 736 -3.90 -7.06 -29.74
CA PRO A 736 -4.00 -5.97 -28.78
C PRO A 736 -3.87 -6.54 -27.35
N GLU A 737 -3.22 -5.80 -26.45
CA GLU A 737 -2.70 -6.32 -25.16
C GLU A 737 -3.74 -6.91 -24.17
N ASP A 738 -5.05 -6.72 -24.39
CA ASP A 738 -6.12 -7.08 -23.46
C ASP A 738 -7.15 -8.13 -23.97
N SER A 739 -6.80 -9.01 -24.92
CA SER A 739 -7.74 -10.02 -25.46
C SER A 739 -7.62 -11.42 -24.82
N PRO A 740 -8.56 -11.88 -23.97
CA PRO A 740 -8.42 -13.08 -23.15
C PRO A 740 -8.97 -14.37 -23.79
N PHE A 741 -8.89 -14.53 -25.12
CA PHE A 741 -9.54 -15.65 -25.82
C PHE A 741 -8.63 -16.41 -26.78
N ARG A 742 -8.43 -17.71 -26.49
CA ARG A 742 -8.33 -18.73 -27.55
C ARG A 742 -9.48 -19.74 -27.42
N ALA A 743 -10.24 -19.87 -28.52
CA ALA A 743 -11.23 -20.89 -28.88
C ALA A 743 -12.45 -21.12 -27.95
N LYS A 744 -13.58 -21.50 -28.57
CA LYS A 744 -14.94 -21.41 -27.99
C LYS A 744 -15.42 -22.69 -27.28
N LYS A 745 -16.15 -22.46 -26.18
CA LYS A 745 -17.12 -23.37 -25.51
C LYS A 745 -16.57 -24.66 -24.87
N GLY A 746 -15.67 -24.51 -23.90
CA GLY A 746 -15.69 -25.27 -22.65
C GLY A 746 -16.02 -24.34 -21.46
N PRO A 747 -16.33 -24.84 -20.26
CA PRO A 747 -16.47 -24.00 -19.06
C PRO A 747 -15.09 -23.45 -18.68
N SER A 748 -14.84 -22.18 -19.03
CA SER A 748 -13.55 -21.54 -18.77
C SER A 748 -13.44 -21.08 -17.32
N VAL A 749 -12.25 -21.28 -16.75
CA VAL A 749 -11.88 -20.76 -15.43
C VAL A 749 -10.54 -20.04 -15.57
N GLY A 750 -10.54 -18.72 -15.36
CA GLY A 750 -9.30 -17.94 -15.25
C GLY A 750 -8.46 -17.75 -16.53
N GLY A 751 -9.00 -18.08 -17.72
CA GLY A 751 -8.27 -18.01 -19.00
C GLY A 751 -7.63 -19.32 -19.46
N ILE A 752 -7.72 -20.38 -18.65
CA ILE A 752 -7.25 -21.73 -18.99
C ILE A 752 -8.45 -22.54 -19.47
N SER A 753 -8.42 -22.98 -20.73
CA SER A 753 -9.48 -23.79 -21.34
C SER A 753 -9.19 -25.28 -21.15
N LEU A 754 -10.16 -26.04 -20.65
CA LEU A 754 -10.07 -27.49 -20.48
C LEU A 754 -11.05 -28.20 -21.44
N PRO A 755 -10.64 -29.27 -22.14
CA PRO A 755 -11.50 -29.95 -23.10
C PRO A 755 -12.72 -30.61 -22.43
N LEU A 756 -13.87 -30.56 -23.11
CA LEU A 756 -15.13 -31.13 -22.64
C LEU A 756 -15.20 -32.64 -22.88
N VAL A 757 -15.82 -33.36 -21.94
CA VAL A 757 -16.14 -34.80 -22.07
C VAL A 757 -17.53 -34.94 -22.70
N ASP A 758 -17.61 -35.41 -23.96
CA ASP A 758 -18.89 -35.80 -24.58
C ASP A 758 -19.35 -37.18 -24.06
N ALA A 759 -19.94 -37.15 -22.86
CA ALA A 759 -20.52 -38.33 -22.23
C ALA A 759 -21.72 -38.92 -23.01
N LYS A 760 -22.34 -38.14 -23.92
CA LYS A 760 -23.56 -38.56 -24.62
C LYS A 760 -23.22 -39.33 -25.89
N GLY A 761 -22.30 -38.82 -26.72
CA GLY A 761 -21.80 -39.52 -27.90
C GLY A 761 -21.17 -40.87 -27.57
N LEU A 762 -20.37 -40.93 -26.49
CA LEU A 762 -19.73 -42.17 -26.00
C LEU A 762 -20.76 -43.26 -25.61
N TYR A 763 -21.83 -42.89 -24.91
CA TYR A 763 -22.88 -43.84 -24.52
C TYR A 763 -23.65 -44.36 -25.75
N GLN A 764 -24.05 -43.45 -26.65
CA GLN A 764 -24.83 -43.78 -27.84
C GLN A 764 -24.07 -44.67 -28.83
N ALA A 765 -22.77 -44.43 -29.04
CA ALA A 765 -21.93 -45.28 -29.89
C ALA A 765 -21.80 -46.73 -29.33
N SER A 766 -21.66 -46.89 -28.00
CA SER A 766 -21.57 -48.21 -27.37
C SER A 766 -22.90 -48.97 -27.34
N GLU A 767 -24.03 -48.26 -27.30
CA GLU A 767 -25.36 -48.86 -27.25
C GLU A 767 -25.78 -49.38 -28.64
N ALA A 768 -25.55 -48.58 -29.69
CA ALA A 768 -25.86 -48.92 -31.08
C ALA A 768 -25.12 -50.19 -31.56
N ALA A 769 -23.82 -50.30 -31.27
CA ALA A 769 -23.01 -51.47 -31.64
C ALA A 769 -23.42 -52.77 -30.93
N MET A 770 -24.09 -52.66 -29.77
CA MET A 770 -24.48 -53.82 -28.96
C MET A 770 -25.89 -54.32 -29.31
N SER A 771 -26.82 -53.41 -29.58
CA SER A 771 -28.21 -53.75 -29.97
C SER A 771 -28.26 -54.56 -31.28
N ALA A 772 -27.42 -54.21 -32.25
CA ALA A 772 -27.32 -54.91 -33.53
C ALA A 772 -26.90 -56.40 -33.43
N LYS A 773 -26.23 -56.81 -32.33
CA LYS A 773 -25.77 -58.20 -32.13
C LYS A 773 -26.74 -59.10 -31.33
N MET A 774 -27.73 -58.53 -30.62
CA MET A 774 -28.55 -59.28 -29.64
C MET A 774 -29.93 -59.70 -30.14
N ALA A 775 -30.43 -59.12 -31.24
CA ALA A 775 -31.79 -59.33 -31.73
C ALA A 775 -32.24 -60.81 -31.93
N PRO A 776 -31.41 -61.75 -32.43
CA PRO A 776 -31.87 -63.13 -32.68
C PRO A 776 -32.14 -63.95 -31.42
N MET A 777 -31.59 -63.55 -30.26
CA MET A 777 -31.50 -64.41 -29.09
C MET A 777 -32.73 -64.35 -28.17
N LEU A 778 -33.38 -63.20 -28.09
CA LEU A 778 -34.56 -62.97 -27.24
C LEU A 778 -35.76 -63.83 -27.65
N ALA A 779 -35.94 -64.04 -28.96
CA ALA A 779 -37.04 -64.84 -29.52
C ALA A 779 -37.04 -66.32 -29.07
N ARG A 780 -35.89 -66.84 -28.59
CA ARG A 780 -35.75 -68.24 -28.16
C ARG A 780 -35.99 -68.44 -26.65
N GLY A 781 -35.89 -67.38 -25.86
CA GLY A 781 -36.02 -67.45 -24.39
C GLY A 781 -37.45 -67.50 -23.87
N GLU A 782 -38.43 -67.05 -24.66
CA GLU A 782 -39.85 -67.03 -24.23
C GLU A 782 -40.51 -68.40 -24.23
N ALA A 783 -40.12 -69.29 -25.15
CA ALA A 783 -40.66 -70.66 -25.23
C ALA A 783 -40.44 -71.46 -23.95
N LEU A 784 -39.32 -71.23 -23.26
CA LEU A 784 -38.82 -72.08 -22.18
C LEU A 784 -39.33 -71.67 -20.79
N LYS A 785 -40.03 -70.53 -20.68
CA LYS A 785 -40.60 -70.04 -19.41
C LYS A 785 -41.80 -70.85 -18.89
N LYS A 786 -42.36 -71.76 -19.70
CA LYS A 786 -43.63 -72.46 -19.40
C LYS A 786 -43.51 -73.74 -18.56
N GLU A 787 -42.37 -74.42 -18.54
CA GLU A 787 -42.27 -75.81 -18.03
C GLU A 787 -41.67 -75.93 -16.61
N LEU A 788 -41.01 -74.87 -16.11
CA LEU A 788 -40.20 -74.92 -14.89
C LEU A 788 -40.95 -75.05 -13.53
N PRO A 789 -42.20 -74.57 -13.32
CA PRO A 789 -42.82 -74.57 -11.99
C PRO A 789 -43.09 -75.95 -11.37
N GLU A 790 -43.36 -76.98 -12.17
CA GLU A 790 -43.82 -78.28 -11.66
C GLU A 790 -42.71 -79.08 -10.96
N GLN A 791 -41.47 -78.93 -11.40
CA GLN A 791 -40.34 -79.72 -10.87
C GLN A 791 -39.86 -79.25 -9.48
N MET A 792 -40.05 -77.97 -9.15
CA MET A 792 -39.43 -77.37 -7.96
C MET A 792 -40.18 -77.66 -6.66
N ASN A 793 -41.51 -77.85 -6.72
CA ASN A 793 -42.32 -78.23 -5.56
C ASN A 793 -42.00 -79.66 -5.06
N ALA A 794 -41.60 -80.56 -5.96
CA ALA A 794 -41.28 -81.95 -5.61
C ALA A 794 -39.98 -82.10 -4.78
N LEU A 795 -39.03 -81.16 -4.89
CA LEU A 795 -37.78 -81.22 -4.12
C LEU A 795 -37.92 -80.74 -2.67
N ILE A 796 -38.79 -79.75 -2.42
CA ILE A 796 -38.90 -79.08 -1.11
C ILE A 796 -39.48 -80.03 -0.05
N GLU A 797 -40.50 -80.83 -0.40
CA GLU A 797 -41.05 -81.84 0.51
C GLU A 797 -40.05 -82.98 0.80
N LYS A 798 -39.20 -83.33 -0.16
CA LYS A 798 -38.17 -84.36 0.01
C LYS A 798 -37.09 -83.94 1.02
N ALA A 799 -36.74 -82.65 1.07
CA ALA A 799 -35.82 -82.10 2.06
C ALA A 799 -36.43 -82.04 3.48
N ARG A 800 -37.71 -81.64 3.59
CA ARG A 800 -38.44 -81.61 4.88
C ARG A 800 -38.58 -82.99 5.53
N GLY A 801 -38.81 -84.03 4.72
CA GLY A 801 -38.91 -85.41 5.20
C GLY A 801 -37.59 -85.96 5.77
N GLN A 802 -36.44 -85.46 5.30
CA GLN A 802 -35.12 -85.91 5.75
C GLN A 802 -34.78 -85.31 7.14
N MET A 803 -34.97 -84.01 7.33
CA MET A 803 -34.60 -83.33 8.59
C MET A 803 -35.38 -83.82 9.82
N ARG A 804 -36.62 -84.29 9.64
CA ARG A 804 -37.41 -84.92 10.73
C ARG A 804 -36.86 -86.28 11.17
N LYS A 805 -36.14 -87.02 10.30
CA LYS A 805 -35.53 -88.31 10.66
C LYS A 805 -34.26 -88.15 11.51
N ASP A 806 -33.54 -87.04 11.32
CA ASP A 806 -32.24 -86.80 11.98
C ASP A 806 -32.37 -86.13 13.36
N GLY A 807 -33.60 -85.89 13.84
CA GLY A 807 -33.90 -85.55 15.24
C GLY A 807 -33.47 -84.15 15.71
N LEU A 808 -33.16 -83.26 14.78
CA LEU A 808 -32.58 -81.93 15.06
C LEU A 808 -33.54 -80.95 15.77
N ASP A 809 -34.85 -81.17 15.67
CA ASP A 809 -35.91 -80.39 16.33
C ASP A 809 -35.76 -80.33 17.88
N LYS A 810 -35.02 -81.27 18.49
CA LYS A 810 -34.82 -81.35 19.95
C LYS A 810 -33.60 -80.59 20.49
N LYS A 811 -32.85 -79.85 19.66
CA LYS A 811 -31.66 -79.09 20.09
C LYS A 811 -31.79 -77.56 20.02
N GLY A 812 -32.98 -77.03 19.72
CA GLY A 812 -33.28 -75.59 19.89
C GLY A 812 -32.51 -74.63 18.98
N ILE A 813 -31.94 -75.10 17.87
CA ILE A 813 -31.22 -74.26 16.91
C ILE A 813 -32.22 -73.69 15.90
N ASN A 814 -32.43 -72.37 15.92
CA ASN A 814 -33.25 -71.68 14.91
C ASN A 814 -32.44 -71.49 13.60
N PRO A 815 -32.90 -72.01 12.44
CA PRO A 815 -32.16 -71.90 11.18
C PRO A 815 -31.98 -70.46 10.66
N GLU A 816 -32.74 -69.48 11.14
CA GLU A 816 -32.73 -68.11 10.59
C GLU A 816 -31.51 -67.26 11.01
N GLU A 817 -30.73 -67.67 12.02
CA GLU A 817 -29.59 -66.86 12.52
C GLU A 817 -28.27 -67.09 11.77
N TYR A 818 -28.15 -68.12 10.92
CA TYR A 818 -26.88 -68.59 10.37
C TYR A 818 -26.19 -67.68 9.32
N PHE A 819 -26.73 -66.49 9.04
CA PHE A 819 -26.35 -65.67 7.87
C PHE A 819 -26.05 -64.17 8.13
N LYS A 820 -25.44 -63.79 9.27
CA LYS A 820 -25.00 -62.39 9.52
C LYS A 820 -23.61 -62.27 10.17
N VAL A 821 -22.76 -61.41 9.59
CA VAL A 821 -21.42 -61.01 10.12
C VAL A 821 -21.18 -59.50 9.88
N PRO A 822 -20.69 -58.72 10.86
CA PRO A 822 -20.37 -57.29 10.71
C PRO A 822 -18.86 -56.97 10.53
N PRO A 823 -18.48 -55.75 10.07
CA PRO A 823 -17.08 -55.36 9.78
C PRO A 823 -16.35 -54.62 10.95
N PRO A 824 -15.00 -54.49 10.90
CA PRO A 824 -14.17 -53.91 11.97
C PRO A 824 -14.00 -52.36 11.89
N PRO A 825 -13.54 -51.70 12.99
CA PRO A 825 -13.55 -50.23 13.13
C PRO A 825 -12.29 -49.50 12.60
N LYS A 826 -12.39 -48.17 12.43
CA LYS A 826 -11.28 -47.25 12.09
C LYS A 826 -10.93 -46.30 13.26
N LYS A 827 -9.67 -45.83 13.29
CA LYS A 827 -9.11 -44.91 14.30
C LYS A 827 -9.76 -43.51 14.26
N ALA A 828 -9.69 -42.81 15.40
CA ALA A 828 -10.25 -41.50 15.61
C ALA A 828 -9.19 -40.39 15.63
N GLU A 829 -9.47 -39.28 14.93
CA GLU A 829 -8.82 -37.97 15.03
C GLU A 829 -9.88 -36.93 14.60
N GLY A 830 -10.18 -35.92 15.44
CA GLY A 830 -11.18 -34.89 15.10
C GLY A 830 -12.00 -34.24 16.22
N PHE A 831 -11.77 -34.58 17.50
CA PHE A 831 -12.60 -34.07 18.62
C PHE A 831 -12.57 -32.54 18.79
N MET A 832 -11.44 -31.89 18.50
CA MET A 832 -11.25 -30.44 18.73
C MET A 832 -11.85 -29.51 17.65
N ALA A 833 -12.43 -30.05 16.58
CA ALA A 833 -12.97 -29.23 15.48
C ALA A 833 -14.48 -28.91 15.60
N GLY A 834 -15.20 -29.55 16.53
CA GLY A 834 -16.67 -29.50 16.59
C GLY A 834 -17.29 -28.30 17.32
N LEU A 835 -16.55 -27.63 18.20
CA LEU A 835 -17.12 -26.67 19.17
C LEU A 835 -17.51 -25.30 18.58
N ASP A 836 -16.96 -24.91 17.42
CA ASP A 836 -17.28 -23.65 16.72
C ASP A 836 -18.14 -23.88 15.46
N MET A 837 -19.16 -24.74 15.55
CA MET A 837 -20.03 -25.06 14.41
C MET A 837 -21.50 -24.66 14.60
N ALA A 838 -21.99 -24.59 15.84
CA ALA A 838 -23.34 -24.09 16.12
C ALA A 838 -23.49 -22.59 15.79
N SER A 839 -22.47 -21.78 16.11
CA SER A 839 -22.34 -20.36 15.72
C SER A 839 -22.54 -20.15 14.21
N LYS A 840 -22.03 -21.08 13.40
CA LYS A 840 -22.08 -21.03 11.93
C LYS A 840 -23.46 -21.36 11.36
N PHE A 841 -24.25 -22.21 12.01
CA PHE A 841 -25.66 -22.42 11.60
C PHE A 841 -26.50 -21.16 11.88
N GLY A 842 -26.23 -20.44 12.97
CA GLY A 842 -26.84 -19.13 13.26
C GLY A 842 -26.54 -18.08 12.19
N SER A 843 -25.27 -17.88 11.83
CA SER A 843 -24.89 -16.89 10.81
C SER A 843 -25.34 -17.28 9.39
N VAL A 844 -25.46 -18.57 9.08
CA VAL A 844 -26.08 -19.04 7.83
C VAL A 844 -27.59 -18.77 7.80
N ARG A 845 -28.34 -18.96 8.91
CA ARG A 845 -29.75 -18.51 8.98
C ARG A 845 -29.87 -17.00 8.76
N GLN A 846 -29.01 -16.21 9.40
CA GLN A 846 -29.04 -14.75 9.33
C GLN A 846 -28.72 -14.22 7.92
N SER A 847 -27.70 -14.76 7.25
CA SER A 847 -27.35 -14.40 5.87
C SER A 847 -28.38 -14.88 4.83
N LEU A 848 -28.96 -16.08 5.00
CA LEU A 848 -30.10 -16.52 4.18
C LEU A 848 -31.33 -15.60 4.35
N GLY A 849 -31.53 -15.06 5.56
CA GLY A 849 -32.55 -14.04 5.85
C GLY A 849 -32.26 -12.71 5.14
N GLN A 850 -31.06 -12.16 5.31
CA GLN A 850 -30.64 -10.90 4.68
C GLN A 850 -30.64 -10.96 3.15
N ALA A 851 -30.36 -12.13 2.56
CA ALA A 851 -30.42 -12.35 1.11
C ALA A 851 -31.83 -12.68 0.59
N GLY A 852 -32.87 -12.70 1.43
CA GLY A 852 -34.25 -13.01 1.04
C GLY A 852 -34.51 -14.47 0.63
N GLN A 853 -33.62 -15.40 0.98
CA GLN A 853 -33.65 -16.80 0.53
C GLN A 853 -34.05 -17.81 1.63
N ALA A 854 -34.54 -17.32 2.77
CA ALA A 854 -34.95 -18.12 3.93
C ALA A 854 -36.33 -18.78 3.76
N THR A 855 -36.43 -19.79 2.89
CA THR A 855 -37.67 -20.58 2.74
C THR A 855 -37.81 -21.64 3.85
N PRO A 856 -39.04 -22.02 4.26
CA PRO A 856 -39.26 -22.97 5.36
C PRO A 856 -38.55 -24.33 5.18
N GLN A 857 -38.46 -24.84 3.94
CA GLN A 857 -37.74 -26.09 3.64
C GLN A 857 -36.22 -25.96 3.82
N ARG A 858 -35.63 -24.78 3.56
CA ARG A 858 -34.18 -24.56 3.77
C ARG A 858 -33.84 -24.39 5.25
N LEU A 859 -34.70 -23.72 6.01
CA LEU A 859 -34.57 -23.62 7.46
C LEU A 859 -34.69 -25.01 8.13
N ALA A 860 -35.73 -25.78 7.81
CA ALA A 860 -35.91 -27.14 8.33
C ALA A 860 -34.76 -28.10 7.95
N ALA A 861 -34.14 -27.91 6.77
CA ALA A 861 -32.95 -28.67 6.38
C ALA A 861 -31.69 -28.26 7.17
N LEU A 862 -31.57 -26.99 7.58
CA LEU A 862 -30.55 -26.53 8.52
C LEU A 862 -30.78 -27.12 9.92
N ASP A 863 -32.02 -27.08 10.42
CA ASP A 863 -32.40 -27.61 11.74
C ASP A 863 -32.08 -29.12 11.84
N ALA A 864 -32.37 -29.88 10.77
CA ALA A 864 -32.05 -31.30 10.67
C ALA A 864 -30.54 -31.60 10.56
N GLN A 865 -29.74 -30.68 10.01
CA GLN A 865 -28.27 -30.77 10.00
C GLN A 865 -27.69 -30.47 11.39
N GLU A 866 -28.17 -29.41 12.04
CA GLU A 866 -27.74 -29.00 13.38
C GLU A 866 -27.98 -30.12 14.40
N ALA A 867 -29.21 -30.66 14.47
CA ALA A 867 -29.56 -31.77 15.36
C ALA A 867 -28.70 -33.03 15.14
N LYS A 868 -28.24 -33.27 13.91
CA LYS A 868 -27.37 -34.40 13.56
C LYS A 868 -25.94 -34.20 14.07
N MET A 869 -25.44 -32.97 14.06
CA MET A 869 -24.12 -32.61 14.57
C MET A 869 -24.06 -32.55 16.11
N THR A 870 -25.12 -32.08 16.77
CA THR A 870 -25.22 -32.11 18.24
C THR A 870 -25.07 -33.53 18.80
N LYS A 871 -25.61 -34.53 18.09
CA LYS A 871 -25.48 -35.95 18.47
C LYS A 871 -24.04 -36.47 18.39
N VAL A 872 -23.31 -36.12 17.33
CA VAL A 872 -21.90 -36.52 17.15
C VAL A 872 -20.99 -35.93 18.24
N LEU A 873 -21.27 -34.70 18.68
CA LEU A 873 -20.59 -34.06 19.80
C LEU A 873 -20.84 -34.78 21.14
N ALA A 874 -22.07 -35.22 21.40
CA ALA A 874 -22.40 -35.98 22.61
C ALA A 874 -21.65 -37.32 22.68
N ASP A 875 -21.65 -38.08 21.57
CA ASP A 875 -20.96 -39.38 21.47
C ASP A 875 -19.44 -39.24 21.66
N ALA A 876 -18.83 -38.19 21.11
CA ALA A 876 -17.40 -37.93 21.27
C ALA A 876 -17.01 -37.46 22.69
N LYS A 877 -17.88 -36.71 23.37
CA LYS A 877 -17.66 -36.27 24.76
C LYS A 877 -17.64 -37.46 25.73
N ALA A 878 -18.48 -38.47 25.48
CA ALA A 878 -18.48 -39.73 26.25
C ALA A 878 -17.18 -40.53 26.05
N GLN A 879 -16.61 -40.54 24.83
CA GLN A 879 -15.34 -41.21 24.56
C GLN A 879 -14.13 -40.49 25.18
N TRP A 880 -14.15 -39.15 25.22
CA TRP A 880 -13.09 -38.37 25.88
C TRP A 880 -13.04 -38.61 27.39
N ALA A 881 -14.20 -38.65 28.06
CA ALA A 881 -14.30 -38.98 29.48
C ALA A 881 -13.75 -40.38 29.81
N ALA A 882 -13.98 -41.36 28.93
CA ALA A 882 -13.40 -42.71 29.05
C ALA A 882 -11.88 -42.78 28.80
N GLY A 883 -11.29 -41.74 28.20
CA GLY A 883 -9.86 -41.59 27.97
C GLY A 883 -9.10 -41.05 29.18
N GLN A 884 -9.65 -40.04 29.87
CA GLN A 884 -9.01 -39.45 31.06
C GLN A 884 -8.89 -40.46 32.23
N ALA A 885 -9.80 -41.42 32.33
CA ALA A 885 -9.77 -42.49 33.34
C ALA A 885 -8.61 -43.50 33.20
N LYS A 886 -7.70 -43.34 32.24
CA LYS A 886 -6.64 -44.32 31.90
C LYS A 886 -5.19 -43.83 32.04
N LEU A 887 -4.96 -42.65 32.63
CA LEU A 887 -3.61 -42.09 32.82
C LEU A 887 -3.18 -42.08 34.30
N PRO A 888 -2.19 -42.91 34.71
CA PRO A 888 -1.61 -42.85 36.04
C PRO A 888 -0.31 -42.02 36.09
N GLY A 889 -0.36 -40.87 36.78
CA GLY A 889 0.80 -40.25 37.44
C GLY A 889 1.79 -39.43 36.58
N ALA A 890 1.73 -38.10 36.69
CA ALA A 890 2.83 -37.22 36.30
C ALA A 890 2.95 -35.99 37.22
N LYS A 891 4.15 -35.81 37.79
CA LYS A 891 4.70 -34.60 38.44
C LYS A 891 6.20 -34.57 38.08
N GLY A 892 6.88 -33.44 37.96
CA GLY A 892 6.46 -32.03 38.02
C GLY A 892 7.71 -31.15 37.86
N PHE A 893 7.56 -29.89 37.47
CA PHE A 893 8.70 -28.96 37.31
C PHE A 893 8.46 -27.70 38.16
N ALA A 894 9.47 -27.24 38.89
CA ALA A 894 9.39 -26.12 39.82
C ALA A 894 10.51 -25.09 39.55
N PHE A 895 10.22 -23.81 39.72
CA PHE A 895 11.11 -22.70 39.42
C PHE A 895 12.12 -22.40 40.54
N PRO A 896 13.28 -21.77 40.21
CA PRO A 896 14.30 -21.40 41.20
C PRO A 896 13.86 -20.31 42.19
N ASP A 897 14.37 -20.37 43.42
CA ASP A 897 14.00 -19.45 44.51
C ASP A 897 14.31 -17.97 44.24
N TRP A 898 15.29 -17.67 43.39
CA TRP A 898 15.58 -16.29 43.00
C TRP A 898 14.48 -15.70 42.10
N ALA A 899 13.85 -16.53 41.25
CA ALA A 899 12.74 -16.11 40.40
C ALA A 899 11.47 -15.91 41.24
N LYS A 900 11.26 -16.77 42.24
CA LYS A 900 10.18 -16.62 43.24
C LYS A 900 10.32 -15.31 44.02
N LYS A 901 11.49 -15.00 44.57
CA LYS A 901 11.77 -13.71 45.25
C LYS A 901 11.65 -12.48 44.35
N LEU A 902 11.93 -12.60 43.05
CA LEU A 902 11.76 -11.49 42.10
C LEU A 902 10.28 -11.18 41.85
N LEU A 903 9.42 -12.20 41.90
CA LEU A 903 7.99 -12.12 41.59
C LEU A 903 7.08 -11.94 42.82
N GLU A 904 7.62 -12.20 44.02
CA GLU A 904 6.96 -12.03 45.33
C GLU A 904 6.32 -10.64 45.52
N PRO A 905 6.98 -9.49 45.20
CA PRO A 905 6.35 -8.17 45.32
C PRO A 905 5.19 -7.92 44.35
N PHE A 906 5.09 -8.74 43.29
CA PHE A 906 4.04 -8.66 42.28
C PHE A 906 2.87 -9.62 42.58
N HIS A 907 3.00 -10.47 43.60
CA HIS A 907 2.05 -11.57 43.92
C HIS A 907 1.83 -12.54 42.74
N ILE A 908 2.91 -12.84 42.02
CA ILE A 908 2.93 -13.83 40.94
C ILE A 908 3.72 -15.05 41.46
N ASP A 909 3.03 -16.17 41.66
CA ASP A 909 3.70 -17.44 41.96
C ASP A 909 4.05 -18.16 40.63
N PRO A 910 5.34 -18.38 40.31
CA PRO A 910 5.75 -19.09 39.10
C PRO A 910 5.52 -20.61 39.17
N ASP A 911 5.38 -21.21 40.36
CA ASP A 911 5.08 -22.64 40.53
C ASP A 911 3.57 -22.95 40.47
N ASP A 912 2.73 -21.91 40.48
CA ASP A 912 1.28 -22.03 40.40
C ASP A 912 0.84 -22.33 38.96
N THR A 913 0.97 -23.61 38.60
CA THR A 913 0.57 -24.21 37.32
C THR A 913 -0.93 -24.52 37.24
N GLU A 914 -1.77 -23.94 38.11
CA GLU A 914 -3.21 -24.18 38.06
C GLU A 914 -3.79 -23.64 36.75
N VAL A 915 -4.41 -24.52 35.97
CA VAL A 915 -5.09 -24.14 34.72
C VAL A 915 -6.38 -23.44 35.10
N MET A 916 -6.51 -22.16 34.76
CA MET A 916 -7.70 -21.38 35.09
C MET A 916 -8.93 -21.94 34.36
N THR A 917 -9.99 -22.21 35.12
CA THR A 917 -11.37 -22.39 34.61
C THR A 917 -12.26 -21.30 35.18
N ARG A 918 -13.50 -21.18 34.68
CA ARG A 918 -14.50 -20.24 35.21
C ARG A 918 -14.70 -20.43 36.72
N GLU A 919 -14.79 -21.67 37.17
CA GLU A 919 -15.01 -22.04 38.57
C GLU A 919 -13.79 -21.69 39.45
N ILE A 920 -12.58 -21.90 38.93
CA ILE A 920 -11.33 -21.52 39.63
C ILE A 920 -11.20 -20.00 39.71
N VAL A 921 -11.59 -19.24 38.68
CA VAL A 921 -11.63 -17.77 38.73
C VAL A 921 -12.63 -17.29 39.76
N VAL A 922 -13.84 -17.86 39.82
CA VAL A 922 -14.85 -17.55 40.85
C VAL A 922 -14.35 -17.89 42.26
N PHE A 923 -13.75 -19.07 42.45
CA PHE A 923 -13.18 -19.50 43.73
C PHE A 923 -12.04 -18.58 44.19
N ARG A 924 -11.05 -18.33 43.32
CA ARG A 924 -9.93 -17.44 43.64
C ARG A 924 -10.41 -16.02 43.94
N HIS A 925 -11.38 -15.49 43.20
CA HIS A 925 -11.96 -14.18 43.49
C HIS A 925 -12.67 -14.15 44.85
N GLY A 926 -13.49 -15.16 45.17
CA GLY A 926 -14.20 -15.26 46.45
C GLY A 926 -13.28 -15.42 47.66
N GLU A 927 -12.20 -16.19 47.54
CA GLU A 927 -11.19 -16.40 48.58
C GLU A 927 -10.07 -15.33 48.57
N ASN A 928 -10.18 -14.29 47.73
CA ASN A 928 -9.19 -13.22 47.56
C ASN A 928 -7.76 -13.70 47.22
N ILE A 929 -7.67 -14.78 46.45
CA ILE A 929 -6.43 -15.37 45.93
C ILE A 929 -6.02 -14.66 44.64
N SER A 930 -4.73 -14.34 44.49
CA SER A 930 -4.20 -13.62 43.32
C SER A 930 -4.50 -14.33 42.00
N LEU A 931 -5.01 -13.56 41.04
CA LEU A 931 -5.15 -13.93 39.63
C LEU A 931 -4.13 -13.24 38.72
N LYS A 932 -3.26 -12.37 39.25
CA LYS A 932 -2.31 -11.56 38.47
C LYS A 932 -1.42 -12.41 37.57
N GLY A 933 -1.21 -11.91 36.34
CA GLY A 933 -0.36 -12.58 35.36
C GLY A 933 -0.88 -13.93 34.86
N LYS A 934 -2.07 -14.40 35.28
CA LYS A 934 -2.62 -15.68 34.84
C LYS A 934 -3.15 -15.62 33.42
N ASN A 935 -3.26 -16.80 32.83
CA ASN A 935 -3.85 -17.01 31.51
C ASN A 935 -5.31 -17.45 31.67
N LEU A 936 -6.22 -16.59 31.24
CA LEU A 936 -7.68 -16.79 31.25
C LEU A 936 -8.23 -16.80 29.80
N ASN A 937 -7.36 -17.01 28.79
CA ASN A 937 -7.71 -16.87 27.38
C ASN A 937 -8.84 -17.81 26.97
N GLY A 938 -9.83 -17.26 26.27
CA GLY A 938 -11.01 -18.02 25.82
C GLY A 938 -11.95 -18.50 26.94
N LEU A 939 -11.74 -18.10 28.20
CA LEU A 939 -12.68 -18.42 29.27
C LEU A 939 -13.98 -17.63 29.13
N ASP A 940 -15.09 -18.28 29.45
CA ASP A 940 -16.37 -17.61 29.61
C ASP A 940 -16.57 -17.24 31.09
N LEU A 941 -16.50 -15.93 31.36
CA LEU A 941 -16.73 -15.30 32.66
C LEU A 941 -18.03 -14.46 32.65
N SER A 942 -18.86 -14.57 31.60
CA SER A 942 -20.11 -13.81 31.44
C SER A 942 -21.07 -13.89 32.63
N GLY A 943 -21.77 -12.80 32.91
CA GLY A 943 -22.79 -12.69 33.96
C GLY A 943 -22.27 -12.88 35.40
N LEU A 944 -20.95 -12.94 35.62
CA LEU A 944 -20.38 -13.06 36.96
C LEU A 944 -20.36 -11.72 37.70
N ASP A 945 -20.40 -11.79 39.02
CA ASP A 945 -19.99 -10.68 39.88
C ASP A 945 -18.49 -10.85 40.18
N LEU A 946 -17.68 -9.96 39.60
CA LEU A 946 -16.22 -9.88 39.67
C LEU A 946 -15.82 -8.46 40.16
N THR A 947 -16.68 -7.84 40.97
CA THR A 947 -16.50 -6.47 41.49
C THR A 947 -15.17 -6.35 42.24
N GLY A 948 -14.34 -5.39 41.86
CA GLY A 948 -13.02 -5.16 42.45
C GLY A 948 -11.95 -6.21 42.12
N ILE A 949 -12.16 -7.10 41.15
CA ILE A 949 -11.18 -8.14 40.79
C ILE A 949 -9.83 -7.55 40.32
N ASP A 950 -8.72 -8.14 40.78
CA ASP A 950 -7.36 -7.75 40.40
C ASP A 950 -6.83 -8.69 39.32
N LEU A 951 -6.88 -8.22 38.07
CA LEU A 951 -6.49 -8.96 36.87
C LEU A 951 -5.23 -8.37 36.22
N ARG A 952 -4.43 -7.60 36.97
CA ARG A 952 -3.25 -6.92 36.43
C ARG A 952 -2.27 -7.89 35.75
N GLY A 953 -1.86 -7.53 34.54
CA GLY A 953 -0.95 -8.34 33.71
C GLY A 953 -1.51 -9.67 33.19
N CYS A 954 -2.80 -9.96 33.37
CA CYS A 954 -3.39 -11.21 32.86
C CYS A 954 -3.41 -11.26 31.33
N GLN A 955 -3.36 -12.48 30.80
CA GLN A 955 -3.74 -12.81 29.44
C GLN A 955 -5.24 -13.11 29.45
N LEU A 956 -6.00 -12.30 28.71
CA LEU A 956 -7.46 -12.30 28.61
C LEU A 956 -7.93 -12.37 27.15
N GLN A 957 -7.08 -12.81 26.22
CA GLN A 957 -7.44 -12.83 24.81
C GLN A 957 -8.64 -13.75 24.57
N LYS A 958 -9.68 -13.23 23.89
CA LYS A 958 -10.94 -13.93 23.63
C LYS A 958 -11.74 -14.34 24.88
N THR A 959 -11.43 -13.77 26.04
CA THR A 959 -12.21 -13.99 27.26
C THR A 959 -13.55 -13.25 27.17
N SER A 960 -14.65 -13.93 27.53
CA SER A 960 -15.99 -13.32 27.59
C SER A 960 -16.26 -12.82 29.00
N PHE A 961 -16.57 -11.54 29.11
CA PHE A 961 -17.08 -10.84 30.29
C PHE A 961 -18.52 -10.33 30.06
N VAL A 962 -19.22 -10.80 29.03
CA VAL A 962 -20.56 -10.33 28.62
C VAL A 962 -21.52 -10.23 29.81
N GLY A 963 -22.10 -9.05 30.03
CA GLY A 963 -23.06 -8.79 31.12
C GLY A 963 -22.52 -8.95 32.55
N SER A 964 -21.20 -9.06 32.74
CA SER A 964 -20.58 -9.22 34.06
C SER A 964 -20.46 -7.89 34.81
N LYS A 965 -20.33 -7.95 36.14
CA LYS A 965 -19.92 -6.80 36.95
C LYS A 965 -18.43 -6.88 37.26
N LEU A 966 -17.70 -5.87 36.83
CA LEU A 966 -16.28 -5.63 37.02
C LEU A 966 -16.07 -4.24 37.65
N ASP A 967 -17.09 -3.68 38.31
CA ASP A 967 -17.02 -2.33 38.90
C ASP A 967 -15.82 -2.27 39.89
N GLY A 968 -14.93 -1.28 39.70
CA GLY A 968 -13.69 -1.13 40.47
C GLY A 968 -12.54 -2.10 40.13
N ALA A 969 -12.69 -2.99 39.15
CA ALA A 969 -11.65 -3.97 38.80
C ALA A 969 -10.39 -3.34 38.16
N ASP A 970 -9.24 -4.03 38.29
CA ASP A 970 -7.95 -3.57 37.79
C ASP A 970 -7.42 -4.49 36.67
N LEU A 971 -7.64 -4.04 35.43
CA LEU A 971 -7.14 -4.57 34.15
C LEU A 971 -5.85 -3.86 33.69
N SER A 972 -5.09 -3.21 34.57
CA SER A 972 -3.88 -2.49 34.13
C SER A 972 -2.83 -3.45 33.55
N GLY A 973 -2.30 -3.12 32.36
CA GLY A 973 -1.28 -3.90 31.66
C GLY A 973 -1.72 -5.29 31.16
N VAL A 974 -3.02 -5.57 31.03
CA VAL A 974 -3.51 -6.84 30.46
C VAL A 974 -3.28 -6.95 28.96
N ILE A 975 -3.30 -8.18 28.45
CA ILE A 975 -3.45 -8.48 27.02
C ILE A 975 -4.83 -9.07 26.79
N ALA A 976 -5.78 -8.24 26.38
CA ALA A 976 -7.21 -8.54 26.26
C ALA A 976 -7.71 -8.35 24.82
N ASP A 977 -6.87 -8.70 23.85
CA ASP A 977 -7.23 -8.64 22.42
C ASP A 977 -8.40 -9.60 22.11
N GLU A 978 -9.37 -9.14 21.33
CA GLU A 978 -10.61 -9.87 21.00
C GLU A 978 -11.45 -10.29 22.24
N ALA A 979 -11.23 -9.72 23.43
CA ALA A 979 -12.07 -9.96 24.62
C ALA A 979 -13.44 -9.27 24.51
N ASP A 980 -14.48 -9.87 25.09
CA ASP A 980 -15.87 -9.42 24.96
C ASP A 980 -16.48 -8.93 26.28
N PHE A 981 -16.58 -7.62 26.44
CA PHE A 981 -17.19 -6.90 27.55
C PHE A 981 -18.61 -6.39 27.21
N THR A 982 -19.30 -6.96 26.21
CA THR A 982 -20.63 -6.49 25.77
C THR A 982 -21.61 -6.41 26.94
N GLY A 983 -22.21 -5.22 27.16
CA GLY A 983 -23.13 -4.96 28.27
C GLY A 983 -22.55 -5.15 29.68
N ALA A 984 -21.24 -5.32 29.83
CA ALA A 984 -20.59 -5.45 31.13
C ALA A 984 -20.55 -4.09 31.86
N SER A 985 -20.57 -4.13 33.18
CA SER A 985 -20.33 -2.94 34.03
C SER A 985 -18.87 -2.95 34.48
N PHE A 986 -18.10 -1.93 34.14
CA PHE A 986 -16.68 -1.78 34.51
C PHE A 986 -16.42 -0.35 35.07
N LYS A 987 -17.37 0.16 35.85
CA LYS A 987 -17.37 1.53 36.39
C LYS A 987 -16.20 1.72 37.35
N ALA A 988 -15.56 2.89 37.32
CA ALA A 988 -14.38 3.22 38.13
C ALA A 988 -13.23 2.19 38.02
N GLY A 989 -13.24 1.33 36.99
CA GLY A 989 -12.21 0.36 36.71
C GLY A 989 -10.94 0.99 36.15
N LYS A 990 -9.85 0.21 36.10
CA LYS A 990 -8.56 0.65 35.55
C LYS A 990 -8.14 -0.28 34.43
N ALA A 991 -7.85 0.27 33.27
CA ALA A 991 -7.28 -0.40 32.10
C ALA A 991 -6.03 0.37 31.61
N VAL A 992 -5.24 0.88 32.56
CA VAL A 992 -4.06 1.70 32.28
C VAL A 992 -3.02 0.86 31.54
N GLN A 993 -2.54 1.35 30.39
CA GLN A 993 -1.61 0.63 29.50
C GLN A 993 -2.08 -0.78 29.06
N ALA A 994 -3.39 -1.05 29.08
CA ALA A 994 -3.95 -2.30 28.58
C ALA A 994 -3.86 -2.40 27.04
N LEU A 995 -3.62 -3.62 26.54
CA LEU A 995 -3.76 -3.98 25.13
C LEU A 995 -5.17 -4.54 24.92
N LEU A 996 -5.99 -3.81 24.15
CA LEU A 996 -7.43 -4.05 23.96
C LEU A 996 -7.76 -4.05 22.46
N GLY A 997 -6.89 -4.66 21.65
CA GLY A 997 -7.05 -4.72 20.21
C GLY A 997 -8.28 -5.55 19.84
N LYS A 998 -9.24 -4.95 19.12
CA LYS A 998 -10.52 -5.59 18.76
C LYS A 998 -11.36 -6.06 19.96
N ALA A 999 -11.09 -5.55 21.17
CA ALA A 999 -11.95 -5.81 22.31
C ALA A 999 -13.33 -5.20 22.08
N VAL A 1000 -14.38 -5.91 22.47
CA VAL A 1000 -15.78 -5.48 22.32
C VAL A 1000 -16.26 -4.91 23.64
N PHE A 1001 -16.65 -3.65 23.64
CA PHE A 1001 -17.24 -2.90 24.75
C PHE A 1001 -18.65 -2.39 24.39
N ALA A 1002 -19.32 -3.02 23.42
CA ALA A 1002 -20.61 -2.59 22.93
C ALA A 1002 -21.64 -2.54 24.08
N GLU A 1003 -22.33 -1.41 24.23
CA GLU A 1003 -23.27 -1.13 25.34
C GLU A 1003 -22.69 -1.29 26.77
N ALA A 1004 -21.36 -1.37 26.93
CA ALA A 1004 -20.71 -1.51 28.23
C ALA A 1004 -20.79 -0.21 29.05
N VAL A 1005 -20.84 -0.35 30.39
CA VAL A 1005 -20.88 0.80 31.32
C VAL A 1005 -19.48 1.06 31.88
N LEU A 1006 -18.81 2.06 31.30
CA LEU A 1006 -17.41 2.43 31.51
C LEU A 1006 -17.27 3.79 32.21
N THR A 1007 -18.24 4.12 33.06
CA THR A 1007 -18.32 5.43 33.74
C THR A 1007 -17.19 5.57 34.74
N ASP A 1008 -16.50 6.73 34.73
CA ASP A 1008 -15.34 7.02 35.60
C ASP A 1008 -14.14 6.05 35.41
N THR A 1009 -14.13 5.22 34.37
CA THR A 1009 -13.06 4.24 34.07
C THR A 1009 -11.78 4.91 33.56
N ASN A 1010 -10.61 4.37 33.92
CA ASN A 1010 -9.31 4.89 33.50
C ASN A 1010 -8.64 4.04 32.40
N PHE A 1011 -8.62 4.54 31.17
CA PHE A 1011 -7.96 3.99 29.99
C PHE A 1011 -6.63 4.69 29.63
N SER A 1012 -6.03 5.47 30.54
CA SER A 1012 -4.79 6.21 30.24
C SER A 1012 -3.72 5.34 29.56
N LYS A 1013 -3.26 5.77 28.39
CA LYS A 1013 -2.25 5.09 27.56
C LYS A 1013 -2.64 3.66 27.10
N ALA A 1014 -3.92 3.29 27.13
CA ALA A 1014 -4.39 2.03 26.57
C ALA A 1014 -4.32 2.02 25.02
N LEU A 1015 -4.23 0.83 24.44
CA LEU A 1015 -4.27 0.61 23.00
C LEU A 1015 -5.59 -0.08 22.62
N LEU A 1016 -6.57 0.72 22.18
CA LEU A 1016 -7.92 0.32 21.77
C LEU A 1016 -8.02 0.21 20.24
N LYS A 1017 -7.02 -0.41 19.60
CA LYS A 1017 -6.98 -0.54 18.13
C LYS A 1017 -8.11 -1.43 17.64
N GLU A 1018 -8.92 -0.94 16.69
CA GLU A 1018 -10.07 -1.65 16.12
C GLU A 1018 -11.11 -2.12 17.18
N ALA A 1019 -11.08 -1.56 18.40
CA ALA A 1019 -12.00 -1.90 19.48
C ALA A 1019 -13.42 -1.38 19.20
N ASP A 1020 -14.45 -2.09 19.70
CA ASP A 1020 -15.85 -1.76 19.46
C ASP A 1020 -16.53 -1.22 20.72
N LEU A 1021 -16.52 0.10 20.89
CA LEU A 1021 -17.16 0.86 21.98
C LEU A 1021 -18.54 1.40 21.57
N THR A 1022 -19.20 0.80 20.58
CA THR A 1022 -20.49 1.26 20.06
C THR A 1022 -21.53 1.36 21.18
N ARG A 1023 -22.12 2.55 21.36
CA ARG A 1023 -23.11 2.89 22.41
C ARG A 1023 -22.63 2.63 23.85
N ALA A 1024 -21.32 2.55 24.10
CA ALA A 1024 -20.75 2.43 25.45
C ALA A 1024 -20.91 3.73 26.26
N GLU A 1025 -21.01 3.60 27.58
CA GLU A 1025 -21.18 4.72 28.52
C GLU A 1025 -19.86 5.05 29.23
N LEU A 1026 -19.05 5.90 28.60
CA LEU A 1026 -17.72 6.35 29.01
C LEU A 1026 -17.74 7.72 29.72
N SER A 1027 -18.89 8.21 30.21
CA SER A 1027 -18.96 9.51 30.89
C SER A 1027 -17.93 9.63 32.03
N ARG A 1028 -17.24 10.78 32.08
CA ARG A 1028 -16.13 11.10 33.01
C ARG A 1028 -14.93 10.14 32.99
N SER A 1029 -14.86 9.20 32.06
CA SER A 1029 -13.69 8.32 31.88
C SER A 1029 -12.41 9.11 31.55
N THR A 1030 -11.26 8.51 31.81
CA THR A 1030 -9.95 9.09 31.46
C THR A 1030 -9.35 8.35 30.28
N LEU A 1031 -9.20 9.04 29.16
CA LEU A 1031 -8.68 8.57 27.87
C LEU A 1031 -7.37 9.28 27.49
N GLU A 1032 -6.67 9.90 28.45
CA GLU A 1032 -5.44 10.63 28.20
C GLU A 1032 -4.36 9.76 27.52
N GLN A 1033 -3.81 10.27 26.42
CA GLN A 1033 -2.78 9.60 25.60
C GLN A 1033 -3.18 8.21 25.06
N THR A 1034 -4.49 7.93 24.93
CA THR A 1034 -5.01 6.64 24.41
C THR A 1034 -4.91 6.57 22.89
N LEU A 1035 -4.63 5.39 22.34
CA LEU A 1035 -4.66 5.12 20.90
C LEU A 1035 -5.96 4.41 20.53
N LEU A 1036 -6.76 5.03 19.66
CA LEU A 1036 -8.07 4.57 19.19
C LEU A 1036 -8.05 4.35 17.67
N GLU A 1037 -6.96 3.77 17.14
CA GLU A 1037 -6.80 3.55 15.70
C GLU A 1037 -7.88 2.58 15.17
N GLY A 1038 -8.74 3.03 14.27
CA GLY A 1038 -9.83 2.22 13.69
C GLY A 1038 -10.93 1.81 14.68
N ALA A 1039 -10.96 2.40 15.88
CA ALA A 1039 -11.97 2.08 16.89
C ALA A 1039 -13.37 2.56 16.48
N LYS A 1040 -14.40 1.81 16.87
CA LYS A 1040 -15.81 2.21 16.72
C LYS A 1040 -16.32 2.76 18.04
N LEU A 1041 -16.90 3.94 18.01
CA LEU A 1041 -17.50 4.68 19.12
C LEU A 1041 -18.87 5.23 18.72
N GLY A 1042 -19.52 4.64 17.70
CA GLY A 1042 -20.81 5.11 17.18
C GLY A 1042 -21.87 5.18 18.29
N GLY A 1043 -22.45 6.36 18.50
CA GLY A 1043 -23.41 6.63 19.57
C GLY A 1043 -22.88 6.46 21.00
N ALA A 1044 -21.56 6.37 21.20
CA ALA A 1044 -20.96 6.28 22.54
C ALA A 1044 -21.12 7.59 23.31
N LYS A 1045 -21.23 7.51 24.64
CA LYS A 1045 -21.34 8.67 25.53
C LYS A 1045 -20.02 8.88 26.26
N LEU A 1046 -19.42 10.03 26.09
CA LEU A 1046 -18.14 10.44 26.67
C LEU A 1046 -18.28 11.78 27.41
N VAL A 1047 -19.47 12.05 27.98
CA VAL A 1047 -19.79 13.33 28.60
C VAL A 1047 -18.82 13.63 29.75
N GLY A 1048 -18.13 14.77 29.68
CA GLY A 1048 -17.11 15.16 30.66
C GLY A 1048 -15.86 14.27 30.69
N ALA A 1049 -15.61 13.44 29.68
CA ALA A 1049 -14.43 12.56 29.64
C ALA A 1049 -13.12 13.35 29.41
N LYS A 1050 -11.99 12.80 29.87
CA LYS A 1050 -10.65 13.39 29.72
C LYS A 1050 -9.89 12.71 28.58
N ALA A 1051 -10.09 13.17 27.35
CA ALA A 1051 -9.48 12.66 26.13
C ALA A 1051 -8.23 13.46 25.67
N GLY A 1052 -7.59 14.21 26.58
CA GLY A 1052 -6.43 15.05 26.28
C GLY A 1052 -5.28 14.28 25.64
N LYS A 1053 -4.77 14.79 24.50
CA LYS A 1053 -3.74 14.14 23.67
C LYS A 1053 -4.12 12.73 23.18
N GLY A 1054 -5.41 12.40 23.08
CA GLY A 1054 -5.88 11.14 22.49
C GLY A 1054 -5.67 11.10 20.97
N TYR A 1055 -5.50 9.90 20.41
CA TYR A 1055 -5.24 9.66 18.99
C TYR A 1055 -6.40 8.88 18.34
N PHE A 1056 -7.32 9.61 17.71
CA PHE A 1056 -8.49 9.09 17.00
C PHE A 1056 -8.17 8.95 15.51
N MET A 1057 -7.34 7.96 15.18
CA MET A 1057 -6.87 7.74 13.80
C MET A 1057 -7.85 6.80 13.09
N SER A 1058 -8.53 7.25 12.04
CA SER A 1058 -9.54 6.45 11.31
C SER A 1058 -10.66 5.88 12.21
N ALA A 1059 -10.91 6.50 13.36
CA ALA A 1059 -11.95 6.08 14.30
C ALA A 1059 -13.34 6.55 13.83
N ASP A 1060 -14.38 5.80 14.15
CA ASP A 1060 -15.77 6.16 13.88
C ASP A 1060 -16.47 6.58 15.16
N LEU A 1061 -16.72 7.87 15.35
CA LEU A 1061 -17.42 8.47 16.47
C LEU A 1061 -18.85 8.91 16.09
N SER A 1062 -19.42 8.40 15.00
CA SER A 1062 -20.69 8.91 14.45
C SER A 1062 -21.81 8.95 15.50
N GLY A 1063 -22.39 10.13 15.74
CA GLY A 1063 -23.42 10.35 16.75
C GLY A 1063 -22.96 10.23 18.22
N ALA A 1064 -21.66 10.20 18.50
CA ALA A 1064 -21.15 10.15 19.88
C ALA A 1064 -21.32 11.49 20.62
N ASP A 1065 -21.38 11.43 21.95
CA ASP A 1065 -21.54 12.60 22.82
C ASP A 1065 -20.28 12.87 23.65
N LEU A 1066 -19.43 13.78 23.18
CA LEU A 1066 -18.26 14.32 23.87
C LEU A 1066 -18.55 15.69 24.51
N SER A 1067 -19.80 16.00 24.87
CA SER A 1067 -20.10 17.28 25.52
C SER A 1067 -19.38 17.43 26.87
N ASP A 1068 -18.96 18.65 27.18
CA ASP A 1068 -18.14 19.01 28.35
C ASP A 1068 -16.78 18.26 28.47
N ALA A 1069 -16.36 17.48 27.47
CA ALA A 1069 -15.13 16.70 27.50
C ALA A 1069 -13.85 17.55 27.34
N ASP A 1070 -12.73 17.11 27.92
CA ASP A 1070 -11.41 17.70 27.68
C ASP A 1070 -10.65 16.90 26.61
N ALA A 1071 -10.71 17.38 25.37
CA ALA A 1071 -9.98 16.85 24.22
C ALA A 1071 -8.79 17.76 23.83
N THR A 1072 -8.19 18.47 24.80
CA THR A 1072 -7.06 19.38 24.56
C THR A 1072 -5.91 18.65 23.85
N LYS A 1073 -5.49 19.18 22.69
CA LYS A 1073 -4.47 18.59 21.80
C LYS A 1073 -4.78 17.15 21.31
N ALA A 1074 -6.04 16.73 21.31
CA ALA A 1074 -6.44 15.49 20.64
C ALA A 1074 -6.23 15.58 19.13
N VAL A 1075 -5.97 14.44 18.50
CA VAL A 1075 -5.77 14.34 17.05
C VAL A 1075 -6.86 13.44 16.45
N PHE A 1076 -7.71 14.05 15.63
CA PHE A 1076 -8.65 13.39 14.73
C PHE A 1076 -8.04 13.42 13.33
N PHE A 1077 -7.65 12.25 12.83
CA PHE A 1077 -7.02 12.11 11.51
C PHE A 1077 -7.75 11.03 10.76
N LYS A 1078 -8.42 11.39 9.65
CA LYS A 1078 -9.30 10.49 8.88
C LYS A 1078 -10.42 9.85 9.70
N ALA A 1079 -10.75 10.42 10.86
CA ALA A 1079 -11.88 9.97 11.67
C ALA A 1079 -13.21 10.35 11.01
N THR A 1080 -14.25 9.60 11.34
CA THR A 1080 -15.64 9.99 11.13
C THR A 1080 -16.17 10.50 12.46
N THR A 1081 -16.65 11.75 12.47
CA THR A 1081 -17.27 12.42 13.61
C THR A 1081 -18.59 13.06 13.15
N GLU A 1082 -19.31 12.41 12.23
CA GLU A 1082 -20.62 12.86 11.76
C GLU A 1082 -21.59 12.94 12.94
N LYS A 1083 -22.36 14.03 13.05
CA LYS A 1083 -23.35 14.26 14.14
C LYS A 1083 -22.78 14.12 15.56
N THR A 1084 -21.46 14.22 15.72
CA THR A 1084 -20.79 14.11 17.03
C THR A 1084 -21.00 15.39 17.82
N ASN A 1085 -21.37 15.27 19.10
CA ASN A 1085 -21.58 16.41 19.99
C ASN A 1085 -20.30 16.72 20.79
N PHE A 1086 -19.60 17.79 20.43
CA PHE A 1086 -18.44 18.36 21.15
C PHE A 1086 -18.82 19.60 22.00
N SER A 1087 -20.12 19.88 22.19
CA SER A 1087 -20.58 21.13 22.82
C SER A 1087 -20.01 21.35 24.21
N ARG A 1088 -19.59 22.58 24.52
CA ARG A 1088 -18.87 22.99 25.76
C ARG A 1088 -17.55 22.25 26.03
N GLY A 1089 -17.07 21.44 25.08
CA GLY A 1089 -15.80 20.73 25.20
C GLY A 1089 -14.59 21.66 25.13
N LYS A 1090 -13.46 21.21 25.71
CA LYS A 1090 -12.15 21.86 25.56
C LYS A 1090 -11.38 21.16 24.46
N LEU A 1091 -11.30 21.80 23.29
CA LEU A 1091 -10.61 21.32 22.09
C LEU A 1091 -9.41 22.21 21.71
N ASN A 1092 -8.86 22.92 22.71
CA ASN A 1092 -7.69 23.77 22.58
C ASN A 1092 -6.55 23.03 21.85
N ARG A 1093 -6.12 23.57 20.71
CA ARG A 1093 -5.08 22.99 19.84
C ARG A 1093 -5.36 21.56 19.36
N ALA A 1094 -6.61 21.12 19.33
CA ALA A 1094 -6.98 19.88 18.65
C ALA A 1094 -6.79 20.00 17.13
N VAL A 1095 -6.60 18.85 16.48
CA VAL A 1095 -6.36 18.75 15.04
C VAL A 1095 -7.43 17.87 14.43
N PHE A 1096 -8.13 18.39 13.41
CA PHE A 1096 -9.10 17.73 12.57
C PHE A 1096 -8.56 17.72 11.14
N TRP A 1097 -7.97 16.61 10.72
CA TRP A 1097 -7.30 16.51 9.43
C TRP A 1097 -7.87 15.36 8.61
N ASP A 1098 -8.26 15.63 7.36
CA ASP A 1098 -9.00 14.69 6.50
C ASP A 1098 -10.24 14.06 7.18
N THR A 1099 -10.84 14.76 8.17
CA THR A 1099 -11.90 14.24 9.06
C THR A 1099 -13.29 14.54 8.48
N GLN A 1100 -14.23 13.59 8.61
CA GLN A 1100 -15.63 13.75 8.18
C GLN A 1100 -16.50 14.10 9.39
N ALA A 1101 -16.81 15.38 9.57
CA ALA A 1101 -17.50 15.93 10.75
C ALA A 1101 -18.83 16.63 10.40
N ASP A 1102 -19.48 16.18 9.33
CA ASP A 1102 -20.75 16.77 8.87
C ASP A 1102 -21.83 16.66 9.98
N ALA A 1103 -22.60 17.72 10.17
CA ALA A 1103 -23.56 17.96 11.25
C ALA A 1103 -23.01 17.80 12.69
N ALA A 1104 -21.68 17.88 12.91
CA ALA A 1104 -21.10 17.89 14.25
C ALA A 1104 -21.42 19.20 15.00
N ALA A 1105 -21.63 19.09 16.32
CA ALA A 1105 -21.97 20.23 17.18
C ALA A 1105 -20.78 20.64 18.06
N PHE A 1106 -20.28 21.85 17.87
CA PHE A 1106 -19.21 22.51 18.62
C PHE A 1106 -19.72 23.69 19.47
N ARG A 1107 -21.02 23.70 19.81
CA ARG A 1107 -21.66 24.82 20.51
C ARG A 1107 -20.95 25.16 21.82
N ASP A 1108 -20.61 26.43 22.03
CA ASP A 1108 -19.85 26.93 23.18
C ASP A 1108 -18.49 26.22 23.43
N ALA A 1109 -17.93 25.51 22.44
CA ALA A 1109 -16.67 24.79 22.59
C ALA A 1109 -15.44 25.69 22.51
N ASP A 1110 -14.38 25.34 23.25
CA ASP A 1110 -13.10 26.05 23.23
C ASP A 1110 -12.13 25.41 22.22
N LEU A 1111 -12.12 25.95 21.02
CA LEU A 1111 -11.32 25.56 19.85
C LEU A 1111 -10.16 26.54 19.59
N ASP A 1112 -9.68 27.27 20.60
CA ASP A 1112 -8.54 28.19 20.43
C ASP A 1112 -7.29 27.45 19.92
N ASN A 1113 -6.65 28.05 18.91
CA ASN A 1113 -5.53 27.45 18.16
C ASN A 1113 -5.84 26.06 17.54
N ALA A 1114 -7.11 25.65 17.38
CA ALA A 1114 -7.47 24.41 16.71
C ALA A 1114 -7.13 24.45 15.21
N ARG A 1115 -6.97 23.28 14.60
CA ARG A 1115 -6.60 23.13 13.19
C ARG A 1115 -7.57 22.23 12.44
N PHE A 1116 -8.16 22.76 11.37
CA PHE A 1116 -8.95 21.99 10.41
C PHE A 1116 -8.22 22.01 9.06
N GLY A 1117 -8.00 20.85 8.44
CA GLY A 1117 -7.22 20.82 7.20
C GLY A 1117 -7.25 19.53 6.40
N GLY A 1118 -6.55 19.56 5.26
CA GLY A 1118 -6.55 18.46 4.31
C GLY A 1118 -7.85 18.44 3.50
N THR A 1119 -8.57 17.33 3.51
CA THR A 1119 -9.93 17.19 2.94
C THR A 1119 -11.02 17.11 4.01
N ALA A 1120 -10.86 17.84 5.12
CA ALA A 1120 -11.84 17.83 6.20
C ALA A 1120 -13.18 18.45 5.78
N THR A 1121 -14.28 17.79 6.13
CA THR A 1121 -15.65 18.29 5.94
C THR A 1121 -16.32 18.47 7.30
N VAL A 1122 -17.09 19.54 7.44
CA VAL A 1122 -17.90 19.88 8.62
C VAL A 1122 -19.17 20.58 8.12
N LYS A 1123 -19.84 20.00 7.12
CA LYS A 1123 -21.05 20.60 6.53
C LYS A 1123 -22.17 20.65 7.56
N ASP A 1124 -22.99 21.69 7.53
CA ASP A 1124 -24.12 21.88 8.45
C ASP A 1124 -23.72 21.79 9.95
N GLY A 1125 -22.47 22.12 10.28
CA GLY A 1125 -21.94 22.05 11.65
C GLY A 1125 -22.41 23.21 12.54
N ASP A 1126 -22.65 22.94 13.82
CA ASP A 1126 -23.08 23.95 14.80
C ASP A 1126 -21.91 24.48 15.63
N PHE A 1127 -21.36 25.63 15.27
CA PHE A 1127 -20.34 26.38 16.00
C PHE A 1127 -20.93 27.55 16.81
N THR A 1128 -22.23 27.56 17.12
CA THR A 1128 -22.88 28.65 17.88
C THR A 1128 -22.13 28.93 19.19
N GLY A 1129 -21.73 30.18 19.43
CA GLY A 1129 -20.98 30.59 20.63
C GLY A 1129 -19.54 30.05 20.76
N ALA A 1130 -19.04 29.27 19.80
CA ALA A 1130 -17.74 28.62 19.89
C ALA A 1130 -16.57 29.63 19.86
N LYS A 1131 -15.48 29.31 20.58
CA LYS A 1131 -14.23 30.09 20.60
C LYS A 1131 -13.18 29.43 19.71
N LEU A 1132 -12.99 29.96 18.51
CA LEU A 1132 -11.98 29.52 17.53
C LEU A 1132 -10.89 30.59 17.34
N ASP A 1133 -10.54 31.38 18.35
CA ASP A 1133 -9.47 32.38 18.22
C ASP A 1133 -8.14 31.74 17.80
N ASN A 1134 -7.37 32.43 16.95
CA ASN A 1134 -6.09 31.96 16.40
C ASN A 1134 -6.18 30.58 15.68
N ALA A 1135 -7.37 30.11 15.32
CA ALA A 1135 -7.54 28.84 14.64
C ALA A 1135 -7.02 28.88 13.20
N SER A 1136 -6.71 27.71 12.65
CA SER A 1136 -6.27 27.57 11.26
C SER A 1136 -7.12 26.54 10.54
N LEU A 1137 -7.96 27.02 9.62
CA LEU A 1137 -8.84 26.23 8.78
C LEU A 1137 -8.35 26.41 7.33
N ILE A 1138 -7.92 25.32 6.69
CA ILE A 1138 -7.29 25.38 5.35
C ILE A 1138 -7.87 24.26 4.47
N ASN A 1139 -8.52 24.63 3.37
CA ASN A 1139 -9.20 23.70 2.45
C ASN A 1139 -10.38 22.93 3.07
N ALA A 1140 -10.93 23.38 4.20
CA ALA A 1140 -12.06 22.73 4.86
C ALA A 1140 -13.40 23.09 4.17
N ASP A 1141 -14.31 22.12 4.07
CA ASP A 1141 -15.70 22.35 3.66
C ASP A 1141 -16.59 22.53 4.89
N LEU A 1142 -17.07 23.74 5.11
CA LEU A 1142 -17.86 24.21 6.25
C LEU A 1142 -19.23 24.75 5.76
N SER A 1143 -19.66 24.36 4.55
CA SER A 1143 -20.90 24.85 3.95
C SER A 1143 -22.13 24.53 4.81
N GLY A 1144 -23.11 25.45 4.83
CA GLY A 1144 -24.32 25.33 5.65
C GLY A 1144 -24.13 25.48 7.18
N SER A 1145 -22.89 25.66 7.67
CA SER A 1145 -22.61 25.71 9.11
C SER A 1145 -23.13 26.97 9.82
N ASP A 1146 -23.45 26.84 11.10
CA ASP A 1146 -23.93 27.92 11.98
C ASP A 1146 -22.80 28.40 12.90
N PHE A 1147 -22.39 29.66 12.79
CA PHE A 1147 -21.35 30.32 13.57
C PHE A 1147 -21.92 31.49 14.42
N ARG A 1148 -23.23 31.54 14.65
CA ARG A 1148 -23.87 32.67 15.35
C ARG A 1148 -23.26 32.88 16.74
N GLY A 1149 -22.86 34.11 17.02
CA GLY A 1149 -22.19 34.48 18.29
C GLY A 1149 -20.81 33.85 18.51
N ALA A 1150 -20.26 33.11 17.55
CA ALA A 1150 -18.90 32.57 17.64
C ALA A 1150 -17.84 33.69 17.58
N ARG A 1151 -16.60 33.32 17.92
CA ARG A 1151 -15.43 34.19 17.79
C ARG A 1151 -14.28 33.44 17.13
N PHE A 1152 -13.64 34.07 16.16
CA PHE A 1152 -12.44 33.55 15.51
C PHE A 1152 -11.42 34.66 15.25
N GLU A 1153 -11.17 35.52 16.24
CA GLU A 1153 -10.21 36.61 16.06
C GLU A 1153 -8.81 36.10 15.71
N ARG A 1154 -8.12 36.80 14.78
CA ARG A 1154 -6.77 36.47 14.28
C ARG A 1154 -6.67 35.07 13.64
N SER A 1155 -7.78 34.50 13.20
CA SER A 1155 -7.79 33.15 12.61
C SER A 1155 -7.54 33.16 11.12
N TYR A 1156 -7.06 32.03 10.59
CA TYR A 1156 -6.71 31.85 9.19
C TYR A 1156 -7.69 30.85 8.56
N LEU A 1157 -8.65 31.34 7.78
CA LEU A 1157 -9.64 30.56 7.05
C LEU A 1157 -9.33 30.67 5.54
N ARG A 1158 -8.40 29.84 5.05
CA ARG A 1158 -7.90 29.93 3.66
C ARG A 1158 -8.50 28.85 2.78
N ASN A 1159 -8.99 29.24 1.61
CA ASN A 1159 -9.49 28.32 0.58
C ASN A 1159 -10.58 27.37 1.11
N CYS A 1160 -11.39 27.85 2.07
CA CYS A 1160 -12.47 27.08 2.67
C CYS A 1160 -13.77 27.27 1.87
N ASN A 1161 -14.72 26.36 2.06
CA ASN A 1161 -16.09 26.56 1.60
C ASN A 1161 -16.99 26.89 2.79
N LEU A 1162 -17.56 28.10 2.82
CA LEU A 1162 -18.53 28.60 3.80
C LEU A 1162 -19.82 29.03 3.09
N SER A 1163 -20.12 28.48 1.91
CA SER A 1163 -21.38 28.78 1.20
C SER A 1163 -22.59 28.42 2.06
N GLN A 1164 -23.61 29.28 2.07
CA GLN A 1164 -24.84 29.12 2.86
C GLN A 1164 -24.64 29.05 4.39
N ALA A 1165 -23.46 29.38 4.92
CA ALA A 1165 -23.20 29.40 6.36
C ALA A 1165 -23.80 30.65 7.03
N ASP A 1166 -24.28 30.53 8.27
CA ASP A 1166 -24.74 31.66 9.09
C ASP A 1166 -23.63 32.11 10.04
N LEU A 1167 -22.97 33.21 9.72
CA LEU A 1167 -21.96 33.88 10.55
C LEU A 1167 -22.48 35.22 11.10
N SER A 1168 -23.79 35.36 11.30
CA SER A 1168 -24.37 36.62 11.76
C SER A 1168 -23.94 36.96 13.19
N GLY A 1169 -23.59 38.24 13.39
CA GLY A 1169 -23.06 38.76 14.66
C GLY A 1169 -21.67 38.24 15.08
N VAL A 1170 -20.96 37.50 14.23
CA VAL A 1170 -19.69 36.84 14.59
C VAL A 1170 -18.56 37.84 14.86
N SER A 1171 -17.66 37.52 15.81
CA SER A 1171 -16.45 38.35 16.05
C SER A 1171 -15.24 37.78 15.30
N ALA A 1172 -14.88 38.42 14.19
CA ALA A 1172 -13.87 37.99 13.23
C ALA A 1172 -12.74 39.02 13.03
N LYS A 1173 -12.38 39.78 14.08
CA LYS A 1173 -11.35 40.83 13.98
C LYS A 1173 -10.01 40.25 13.55
N ARG A 1174 -9.36 40.86 12.55
CA ARG A 1174 -8.07 40.42 11.99
C ARG A 1174 -8.06 38.98 11.43
N THR A 1175 -9.22 38.45 11.05
CA THR A 1175 -9.34 37.13 10.42
C THR A 1175 -9.00 37.18 8.94
N MET A 1176 -8.31 36.16 8.42
CA MET A 1176 -7.97 36.04 7.01
C MET A 1176 -8.86 34.98 6.32
N LEU A 1177 -9.91 35.42 5.64
CA LEU A 1177 -10.85 34.64 4.83
C LEU A 1177 -10.39 34.50 3.36
N HIS A 1178 -9.08 34.28 3.15
CA HIS A 1178 -8.47 34.34 1.83
C HIS A 1178 -8.98 33.21 0.90
N ARG A 1179 -9.52 33.56 -0.27
CA ARG A 1179 -10.03 32.61 -1.29
C ARG A 1179 -11.18 31.73 -0.80
N THR A 1180 -11.86 32.15 0.25
CA THR A 1180 -12.94 31.37 0.86
C THR A 1180 -14.25 31.67 0.13
N ASN A 1181 -15.02 30.63 -0.16
CA ASN A 1181 -16.34 30.76 -0.75
C ASN A 1181 -17.35 31.11 0.33
N LEU A 1182 -18.03 32.25 0.21
CA LEU A 1182 -19.05 32.74 1.15
C LEU A 1182 -20.41 32.90 0.42
N GLU A 1183 -20.60 32.21 -0.70
CA GLU A 1183 -21.79 32.34 -1.53
C GLU A 1183 -23.07 31.97 -0.79
N GLY A 1184 -24.01 32.92 -0.70
CA GLY A 1184 -25.24 32.79 0.09
C GLY A 1184 -25.04 32.80 1.62
N ALA A 1185 -23.83 33.10 2.12
CA ALA A 1185 -23.58 33.16 3.56
C ALA A 1185 -24.19 34.41 4.19
N ASN A 1186 -24.65 34.29 5.43
CA ASN A 1186 -25.14 35.41 6.24
C ASN A 1186 -24.03 35.92 7.15
N LEU A 1187 -23.43 37.06 6.84
CA LEU A 1187 -22.47 37.79 7.69
C LEU A 1187 -23.08 39.08 8.25
N SER A 1188 -24.41 39.18 8.34
CA SER A 1188 -25.06 40.38 8.90
C SER A 1188 -24.55 40.66 10.32
N ARG A 1189 -24.20 41.92 10.61
CA ARG A 1189 -23.62 42.38 11.88
C ARG A 1189 -22.28 41.72 12.26
N ALA A 1190 -21.60 41.01 11.35
CA ALA A 1190 -20.28 40.44 11.59
C ALA A 1190 -19.22 41.52 11.83
N ASN A 1191 -18.24 41.27 12.71
CA ASN A 1191 -17.16 42.21 13.01
C ASN A 1191 -15.82 41.75 12.42
N LEU A 1192 -15.52 42.23 11.21
CA LEU A 1192 -14.33 41.93 10.42
C LEU A 1192 -13.28 43.07 10.48
N PHE A 1193 -13.22 43.83 11.59
CA PHE A 1193 -12.25 44.90 11.80
C PHE A 1193 -10.80 44.46 11.51
N LEU A 1194 -10.13 45.14 10.57
CA LEU A 1194 -8.80 44.80 10.07
C LEU A 1194 -8.66 43.34 9.54
N GLY A 1195 -9.76 42.71 9.14
CA GLY A 1195 -9.79 41.39 8.52
C GLY A 1195 -9.52 41.42 7.01
N SER A 1196 -9.43 40.26 6.37
CA SER A 1196 -9.16 40.16 4.94
C SER A 1196 -10.08 39.15 4.26
N LEU A 1197 -10.72 39.60 3.19
CA LEU A 1197 -11.56 38.86 2.25
C LEU A 1197 -10.87 38.73 0.87
N ARG A 1198 -9.53 38.79 0.83
CA ARG A 1198 -8.75 38.70 -0.42
C ARG A 1198 -9.15 37.49 -1.26
N LYS A 1199 -9.55 37.73 -2.51
CA LYS A 1199 -10.01 36.69 -3.47
C LYS A 1199 -11.20 35.84 -2.98
N ALA A 1200 -11.94 36.27 -1.96
CA ALA A 1200 -13.15 35.57 -1.49
C ALA A 1200 -14.30 35.71 -2.50
N ARG A 1201 -15.25 34.77 -2.48
CA ARG A 1201 -16.48 34.82 -3.30
C ARG A 1201 -17.66 35.19 -2.41
N LEU A 1202 -18.21 36.38 -2.62
CA LEU A 1202 -19.26 37.04 -1.83
C LEU A 1202 -20.59 37.14 -2.62
N VAL A 1203 -20.92 36.15 -3.44
CA VAL A 1203 -22.13 36.18 -4.28
C VAL A 1203 -23.35 35.82 -3.44
N ASN A 1204 -24.45 36.59 -3.54
CA ASN A 1204 -25.65 36.42 -2.71
C ASN A 1204 -25.38 36.49 -1.19
N THR A 1205 -24.25 37.07 -0.78
CA THR A 1205 -23.83 37.14 0.63
C THR A 1205 -24.46 38.34 1.32
N ASP A 1206 -24.99 38.15 2.53
CA ASP A 1206 -25.48 39.26 3.35
C ASP A 1206 -24.35 39.79 4.24
N LEU A 1207 -23.95 41.06 4.06
CA LEU A 1207 -23.00 41.77 4.92
C LEU A 1207 -23.66 42.94 5.66
N SER A 1208 -25.00 43.03 5.67
CA SER A 1208 -25.73 44.16 6.27
C SER A 1208 -25.32 44.43 7.72
N GLN A 1209 -25.14 45.70 8.08
CA GLN A 1209 -24.66 46.16 9.39
C GLN A 1209 -23.29 45.59 9.83
N ALA A 1210 -22.52 44.91 8.95
CA ALA A 1210 -21.22 44.38 9.30
C ALA A 1210 -20.18 45.50 9.47
N ASN A 1211 -19.18 45.25 10.33
CA ASN A 1211 -18.05 46.15 10.52
C ASN A 1211 -16.85 45.67 9.69
N LEU A 1212 -16.68 46.25 8.50
CA LEU A 1212 -15.53 46.02 7.62
C LEU A 1212 -14.41 47.05 7.80
N TYR A 1213 -14.43 47.87 8.87
CA TYR A 1213 -13.45 48.96 9.01
C TYR A 1213 -12.00 48.46 8.90
N GLY A 1214 -11.26 49.02 7.93
CA GLY A 1214 -9.87 48.64 7.65
C GLY A 1214 -9.70 47.24 7.04
N ALA A 1215 -10.77 46.59 6.58
CA ALA A 1215 -10.72 45.26 5.99
C ALA A 1215 -10.33 45.28 4.50
N GLU A 1216 -9.91 44.14 3.96
CA GLU A 1216 -9.39 44.04 2.59
C GLU A 1216 -10.28 43.18 1.67
N LEU A 1217 -10.90 43.76 0.62
CA LEU A 1217 -11.70 43.02 -0.37
C LEU A 1217 -10.96 42.86 -1.72
N TYR A 1218 -9.62 42.93 -1.71
CA TYR A 1218 -8.83 42.90 -2.94
C TYR A 1218 -9.06 41.61 -3.76
N LYS A 1219 -9.49 41.79 -5.02
CA LYS A 1219 -9.93 40.74 -5.96
C LYS A 1219 -11.06 39.83 -5.45
N ALA A 1220 -11.84 40.26 -4.45
CA ALA A 1220 -13.06 39.54 -4.08
C ALA A 1220 -14.09 39.57 -5.22
N THR A 1221 -14.79 38.46 -5.46
CA THR A 1221 -15.93 38.41 -6.39
C THR A 1221 -17.20 38.77 -5.62
N VAL A 1222 -17.89 39.83 -6.04
CA VAL A 1222 -19.04 40.43 -5.34
C VAL A 1222 -20.18 40.58 -6.34
N GLY A 1223 -21.38 40.09 -6.02
CA GLY A 1223 -22.57 40.14 -6.89
C GLY A 1223 -23.82 39.75 -6.11
N GLU A 1224 -24.90 40.55 -6.22
CA GLU A 1224 -26.10 40.42 -5.38
C GLU A 1224 -25.79 40.37 -3.87
N THR A 1225 -24.71 41.05 -3.48
CA THR A 1225 -24.20 41.13 -2.10
C THR A 1225 -24.89 42.28 -1.36
N ASN A 1226 -25.50 42.01 -0.21
CA ASN A 1226 -26.12 43.06 0.60
C ASN A 1226 -25.04 43.81 1.42
N PHE A 1227 -24.94 45.13 1.26
CA PHE A 1227 -24.05 46.00 2.03
C PHE A 1227 -24.81 47.05 2.88
N ASP A 1228 -26.12 46.91 3.06
CA ASP A 1228 -26.95 47.87 3.80
C ASP A 1228 -26.39 48.17 5.19
N GLU A 1229 -26.13 49.44 5.50
CA GLU A 1229 -25.54 49.91 6.77
C GLU A 1229 -24.15 49.33 7.12
N THR A 1230 -23.45 48.72 6.17
CA THR A 1230 -22.10 48.17 6.38
C THR A 1230 -21.07 49.27 6.59
N ASN A 1231 -20.24 49.16 7.63
CA ASN A 1231 -19.15 50.11 7.86
C ASN A 1231 -17.96 49.82 6.95
N LEU A 1232 -17.96 50.42 5.76
CA LEU A 1232 -16.91 50.32 4.75
C LEU A 1232 -15.76 51.34 4.93
N LYS A 1233 -15.72 52.13 6.03
CA LYS A 1233 -14.67 53.14 6.23
C LYS A 1233 -13.27 52.51 6.31
N MET A 1234 -12.30 53.08 5.61
CA MET A 1234 -10.94 52.52 5.44
C MET A 1234 -10.88 51.11 4.81
N THR A 1235 -11.98 50.61 4.23
CA THR A 1235 -12.01 49.29 3.58
C THR A 1235 -11.35 49.35 2.21
N LEU A 1236 -10.51 48.37 1.88
CA LEU A 1236 -9.79 48.33 0.61
C LEU A 1236 -10.64 47.65 -0.47
N LEU A 1237 -11.29 48.44 -1.31
CA LEU A 1237 -12.09 48.00 -2.45
C LEU A 1237 -11.26 48.05 -3.75
N HIS A 1238 -11.13 46.93 -4.47
CA HIS A 1238 -10.44 46.92 -5.76
C HIS A 1238 -11.44 47.02 -6.93
N LYS A 1239 -11.42 48.14 -7.66
CA LYS A 1239 -12.29 48.42 -8.82
C LYS A 1239 -13.79 48.29 -8.52
N ARG A 1240 -14.21 48.57 -7.28
CA ARG A 1240 -15.61 48.53 -6.82
C ARG A 1240 -16.05 49.84 -6.16
N VAL A 1241 -15.92 50.94 -6.91
CA VAL A 1241 -16.37 52.28 -6.50
C VAL A 1241 -17.91 52.38 -6.47
N ASP A 1242 -18.61 51.47 -7.16
CA ASP A 1242 -20.06 51.31 -7.14
C ASP A 1242 -20.65 50.92 -5.77
N LEU A 1243 -19.80 50.54 -4.81
CA LEU A 1243 -20.18 50.18 -3.44
C LEU A 1243 -20.06 51.35 -2.43
N LEU A 1244 -19.77 52.57 -2.91
CA LEU A 1244 -19.62 53.76 -2.07
C LEU A 1244 -20.74 54.76 -2.37
N ASP A 1245 -21.53 55.13 -1.35
CA ASP A 1245 -22.49 56.23 -1.44
C ASP A 1245 -21.77 57.56 -1.67
N ASP A 1246 -22.16 58.34 -2.68
CA ASP A 1246 -21.59 59.65 -3.03
C ASP A 1246 -21.78 60.76 -1.95
N GLN A 1247 -22.33 60.46 -0.76
CA GLN A 1247 -22.72 61.47 0.26
C GLN A 1247 -22.44 61.11 1.76
N LYS A 1248 -21.45 60.28 2.11
CA LYS A 1248 -21.13 59.98 3.54
C LYS A 1248 -19.65 59.91 3.92
#